data_AF-A0A6L2ZL28-F1
#
_entry.id   AF-A0A6L2ZL28-F1
#
_cell.length_a   1.000
_cell.length_b   1.000
_cell.length_c   1.000
_cell.angle_alpha   90.00
_cell.angle_beta   90.00
_cell.angle_gamma   90.00
#
_symmetry.space_group_name_H-M   'P 1'
#
loop_
_entity.id
_entity.type
_entity.pdbx_description
1 polymer ?
#
loop_
_entity_poly.entity_id
_entity_poly.type
_entity_poly.pdbx_seq_one_letter_code
_entity_poly.pdbx_strand_id
1 'polypeptide(L)'
;MFIKIPKPLTVLWRLFVLILFITLMCGGVLFTWLSYGLSLGILHFVVLGCHWTLFPILVGFGPFGVLITVDFFCNSVRNEAILIRQVGQKRALWYESPNFHSTFGFSWPAKTVARAVVTEGHDTSGQYVKLWAQLDSLPTELQEMIEGGFMDAGSILWSKFILFLESIIGEHAALSAGFVSWVVWTRTARFRLAYPLNKFAYHLVTLLVLVWHFPADVAFSFIWKCLRYAVMLTRHGVPRGLKDFFEFCQWWVVSIIVDILGYNYAVNTEYQRYYSENLMRGKVSYTNNVRTLVMNTVVFINDLGLPEFVRARFSKSPTLENIRYSNQLMSDLGWPINVAVTDSYKPNPYTSWTIGGTDFATGVRQLKMKVDKDLDGLRLAAIHYKRTEEYRTEENELQSLARYFKRPSYDFPDLLLDDVWEVVRDIFATSRLTSFNHIIRMWEKKYALGAFMKSPYSIYSKYKRSIFIRDLGGMSNFKKLWATTFYWASQMVPVAHVSVKDEALPPRKWMADKVRTVIGSPVAHYIMSTIWNYGPNHNFKWETTPIKVGMPLNGYWMTRIWQQHSRAQIHVEGDFSNFDSTLSGKIMSLVKEVRKKGYENHKDRERIAELIDLYYQQLNDQPLNTTSTGNIYAKGLGASTGHSSTSADNSLACVIIYLMAWKDLTGLSAKDFKHFNELSVYGDDHVLSILASKPAIWTPKNIKSSMAKWGLINNLEVKPLDKIVFLSKHGSRTSWIERQHLNKFGLSDLYFKVWHDKESLVGKLTAPVKHMEASYRLRRLLSYLDLTAHHQDIYDSIIRVIYSSKSLKAQLINDKLKVPSYQKVLQNWYNPSPGQPEYSKQFREEIQGLQVEHDMVQYGVIDPIDYIFGAMSMIPDFLSPVYFNFGYNRSIQLFLKNRISWVVDLFCASNDFLTSGQIDGLIAKTAYRFIEPDLNVPGSSGANVTTLYVRHWLFLAYMAVRPFPRMGSPLLSRLVVAINNIQFIANCKLLSEYRHFSFDMDKILVVALLSFVNIPWNFLSPLKLFILPDIQVLVDLLSHFFLVFI
;
A
#
# COMPACT_ATOMS: atom_id res chain seq x y z
N MET A 1 33.35 -0.13 62.09
CA MET A 1 33.49 -1.60 62.11
C MET A 1 32.08 -2.18 62.23
N PHE A 2 31.41 -2.45 61.09
CA PHE A 2 30.05 -3.00 61.09
C PHE A 2 30.14 -4.52 61.19
N ILE A 3 29.68 -5.06 62.31
CA ILE A 3 29.54 -6.50 62.55
C ILE A 3 28.42 -7.00 61.62
N LYS A 4 28.73 -7.92 60.70
CA LYS A 4 27.72 -8.61 59.89
C LYS A 4 26.79 -9.39 60.82
N ILE A 5 25.49 -9.05 60.84
CA ILE A 5 24.46 -9.89 61.46
C ILE A 5 24.53 -11.28 60.79
N PRO A 6 24.57 -12.38 61.55
CA PRO A 6 24.62 -13.72 60.97
C PRO A 6 23.29 -14.05 60.28
N LYS A 7 23.38 -14.80 59.18
CA LYS A 7 22.27 -15.27 58.32
C LYS A 7 21.05 -15.93 59.04
N PRO A 8 21.12 -16.51 60.25
CA PRO A 8 19.95 -17.07 60.95
C PRO A 8 18.87 -16.06 61.32
N LEU A 9 19.24 -14.83 61.70
CA LEU A 9 18.27 -13.77 62.04
C LEU A 9 17.45 -13.33 60.81
N THR A 10 18.06 -13.42 59.63
CA THR A 10 17.43 -13.10 58.35
C THR A 10 16.36 -14.13 57.98
N VAL A 11 16.52 -15.39 58.40
CA VAL A 11 15.54 -16.47 58.15
C VAL A 11 14.34 -16.37 59.11
N LEU A 12 14.57 -16.07 60.40
CA LEU A 12 13.50 -15.80 61.37
C LEU A 12 12.67 -14.57 60.99
N TRP A 13 13.31 -13.50 60.51
CA TRP A 13 12.62 -12.33 59.96
C TRP A 13 11.73 -12.69 58.76
N ARG A 14 12.23 -13.52 57.84
CA ARG A 14 11.46 -13.98 56.67
C ARG A 14 10.28 -14.89 57.07
N LEU A 15 10.44 -15.73 58.09
CA LEU A 15 9.36 -16.55 58.66
C LEU A 15 8.28 -15.70 59.34
N PHE A 16 8.67 -14.68 60.11
CA PHE A 16 7.73 -13.73 60.72
C PHE A 16 6.96 -12.93 59.67
N VAL A 17 7.66 -12.42 58.65
CA VAL A 17 7.06 -11.72 57.51
C VAL A 17 6.14 -12.65 56.72
N LEU A 18 6.48 -13.94 56.56
CA LEU A 18 5.63 -14.94 55.92
C LEU A 18 4.36 -15.22 56.73
N ILE A 19 4.44 -15.32 58.06
CA ILE A 19 3.26 -15.50 58.93
C ILE A 19 2.36 -14.26 58.88
N LEU A 20 2.94 -13.05 58.91
CA LEU A 20 2.21 -11.79 58.76
C LEU A 20 1.54 -11.71 57.38
N PHE A 21 2.25 -12.12 56.34
CA PHE A 21 1.78 -12.17 54.96
C PHE A 21 0.66 -13.19 54.77
N ILE A 22 0.76 -14.40 55.36
CA ILE A 22 -0.30 -15.42 55.33
C ILE A 22 -1.52 -14.94 56.11
N THR A 23 -1.33 -14.27 57.24
CA THR A 23 -2.44 -13.72 58.04
C THR A 23 -3.16 -12.59 57.30
N LEU A 24 -2.41 -11.70 56.62
CA LEU A 24 -2.94 -10.65 55.77
C LEU A 24 -3.56 -11.18 54.46
N MET A 25 -3.02 -12.27 53.90
CA MET A 25 -3.59 -12.98 52.74
C MET A 25 -4.88 -13.72 53.12
N CYS A 26 -4.97 -14.35 54.28
CA CYS A 26 -6.21 -14.96 54.78
C CYS A 26 -7.30 -13.90 55.00
N GLY A 27 -6.94 -12.74 55.55
CA GLY A 27 -7.85 -11.57 55.63
C GLY A 27 -8.19 -10.96 54.26
N GLY A 28 -7.24 -10.95 53.33
CA GLY A 28 -7.39 -10.41 51.98
C GLY A 28 -8.16 -11.32 51.02
N VAL A 29 -8.04 -12.64 51.14
CA VAL A 29 -8.78 -13.65 50.36
C VAL A 29 -10.25 -13.67 50.76
N LEU A 30 -10.55 -13.50 52.06
CA LEU A 30 -11.91 -13.23 52.55
C LEU A 30 -12.52 -11.95 51.91
N PHE A 31 -11.70 -10.93 51.66
CA PHE A 31 -12.15 -9.67 51.03
C PHE A 31 -12.21 -9.72 49.49
N THR A 32 -11.34 -10.51 48.85
CA THR A 32 -11.27 -10.62 47.39
C THR A 32 -12.25 -11.66 46.83
N TRP A 33 -12.61 -12.72 47.56
CA TRP A 33 -13.65 -13.64 47.09
C TRP A 33 -15.09 -13.10 47.24
N LEU A 34 -15.30 -12.18 48.19
CA LEU A 34 -16.48 -11.30 48.29
C LEU A 34 -16.70 -10.45 47.03
N SER A 35 -15.64 -10.21 46.24
CA SER A 35 -15.68 -9.49 44.96
C SER A 35 -15.82 -10.41 43.74
N TYR A 36 -15.89 -11.73 43.91
CA TYR A 36 -15.91 -12.70 42.80
C TYR A 36 -17.24 -12.72 42.03
N GLY A 37 -18.38 -12.55 42.72
CA GLY A 37 -19.69 -12.36 42.06
C GLY A 37 -19.76 -11.07 41.23
N LEU A 38 -19.08 -10.00 41.67
CA LEU A 38 -18.93 -8.76 40.92
C LEU A 38 -18.00 -8.94 39.71
N SER A 39 -16.93 -9.72 39.88
CA SER A 39 -15.93 -10.01 38.83
C SER A 39 -16.51 -10.89 37.72
N LEU A 40 -17.30 -11.91 38.06
CA LEU A 40 -18.05 -12.74 37.09
C LEU A 40 -19.18 -11.96 36.41
N GLY A 41 -19.87 -11.08 37.13
CA GLY A 41 -20.85 -10.16 36.55
C GLY A 41 -20.22 -9.19 35.54
N ILE A 42 -19.06 -8.62 35.86
CA ILE A 42 -18.29 -7.75 34.96
C ILE A 42 -17.73 -8.55 33.78
N LEU A 43 -17.23 -9.77 34.00
CA LEU A 43 -16.74 -10.64 32.92
C LEU A 43 -17.87 -11.04 31.95
N HIS A 44 -19.05 -11.41 32.46
CA HIS A 44 -20.22 -11.68 31.62
C HIS A 44 -20.67 -10.42 30.85
N PHE A 45 -20.62 -9.25 31.49
CA PHE A 45 -20.95 -7.96 30.87
C PHE A 45 -19.96 -7.57 29.76
N VAL A 46 -18.68 -7.86 29.96
CA VAL A 46 -17.58 -7.59 29.01
C VAL A 46 -17.52 -8.60 27.86
N VAL A 47 -17.84 -9.89 28.10
CA VAL A 47 -17.70 -10.96 27.11
C VAL A 47 -18.94 -11.13 26.23
N LEU A 48 -20.17 -10.97 26.77
CA LEU A 48 -21.40 -11.31 26.05
C LEU A 48 -22.30 -10.11 25.68
N GLY A 49 -21.91 -8.88 26.02
CA GLY A 49 -22.58 -7.66 25.56
C GLY A 49 -24.05 -7.54 25.98
N CYS A 50 -24.30 -6.98 27.18
CA CYS A 50 -25.60 -6.49 27.65
C CYS A 50 -26.79 -7.49 27.70
N HIS A 51 -26.87 -8.30 28.76
CA HIS A 51 -28.16 -8.80 29.29
C HIS A 51 -28.30 -8.43 30.78
N TRP A 52 -29.21 -7.50 31.09
CA TRP A 52 -29.41 -6.96 32.46
C TRP A 52 -30.10 -7.92 33.44
N THR A 53 -30.59 -9.07 32.98
CA THR A 53 -31.39 -10.00 33.79
C THR A 53 -30.57 -10.99 34.63
N LEU A 54 -29.35 -11.33 34.20
CA LEU A 54 -28.46 -12.28 34.89
C LEU A 54 -27.48 -11.64 35.88
N PHE A 55 -27.21 -10.33 35.72
CA PHE A 55 -26.31 -9.58 36.60
C PHE A 55 -26.78 -9.53 38.08
N PRO A 56 -28.06 -9.29 38.40
CA PRO A 56 -28.54 -9.29 39.79
C PRO A 56 -28.46 -10.68 40.43
N ILE A 57 -28.62 -11.75 39.64
CA ILE A 57 -28.56 -13.14 40.10
C ILE A 57 -27.12 -13.48 40.51
N LEU A 58 -26.13 -13.20 39.65
CA LEU A 58 -24.72 -13.50 39.91
C LEU A 58 -24.11 -12.65 41.04
N VAL A 59 -24.55 -11.38 41.17
CA VAL A 59 -24.13 -10.50 42.27
C VAL A 59 -24.83 -10.87 43.59
N GLY A 60 -26.09 -11.32 43.54
CA GLY A 60 -26.87 -11.73 44.71
C GLY A 60 -26.39 -13.03 45.37
N PHE A 61 -25.84 -13.98 44.60
CA PHE A 61 -25.33 -15.26 45.13
C PHE A 61 -23.87 -15.20 45.64
N GLY A 62 -23.13 -14.09 45.41
CA GLY A 62 -21.73 -13.93 45.83
C GLY A 62 -21.43 -14.18 47.32
N PRO A 63 -22.25 -13.70 48.27
CA PRO A 63 -22.06 -13.97 49.70
C PRO A 63 -22.18 -15.46 50.09
N PHE A 64 -22.91 -16.27 49.31
CA PHE A 64 -23.02 -17.72 49.56
C PHE A 64 -21.75 -18.49 49.15
N GLY A 65 -20.94 -17.95 48.23
CA GLY A 65 -19.63 -18.52 47.89
C GLY A 65 -18.60 -18.41 49.03
N VAL A 66 -18.74 -17.41 49.92
CA VAL A 66 -17.89 -17.25 51.11
C VAL A 66 -18.14 -18.40 52.10
N LEU A 67 -19.39 -18.86 52.25
CA LEU A 67 -19.71 -20.01 53.11
C LEU A 67 -19.01 -21.28 52.65
N ILE A 68 -19.05 -21.57 51.35
CA ILE A 68 -18.39 -22.76 50.76
C ILE A 68 -16.86 -22.68 50.92
N THR A 69 -16.29 -21.48 50.82
CA THR A 69 -14.83 -21.29 50.87
C THR A 69 -14.29 -21.31 52.29
N VAL A 70 -15.01 -20.68 53.22
CA VAL A 70 -14.66 -20.76 54.63
C VAL A 70 -14.84 -22.20 55.11
N ASP A 71 -15.90 -22.90 54.69
CA ASP A 71 -16.04 -24.34 54.98
C ASP A 71 -14.89 -25.16 54.39
N PHE A 72 -14.51 -24.93 53.13
CA PHE A 72 -13.35 -25.58 52.51
C PHE A 72 -12.03 -25.28 53.23
N PHE A 73 -11.80 -24.02 53.64
CA PHE A 73 -10.61 -23.61 54.39
C PHE A 73 -10.58 -24.22 55.79
N CYS A 74 -11.70 -24.18 56.51
CA CYS A 74 -11.85 -24.81 57.82
C CYS A 74 -11.60 -26.32 57.75
N ASN A 75 -12.16 -26.99 56.73
CA ASN A 75 -11.93 -28.40 56.47
C ASN A 75 -10.46 -28.67 56.09
N SER A 76 -9.82 -27.80 55.32
CA SER A 76 -8.39 -27.92 54.98
C SER A 76 -7.48 -27.76 56.20
N VAL A 77 -7.75 -26.80 57.09
CA VAL A 77 -7.00 -26.61 58.34
C VAL A 77 -7.20 -27.80 59.28
N ARG A 78 -8.44 -28.31 59.42
CA ARG A 78 -8.75 -29.52 60.19
C ARG A 78 -8.04 -30.76 59.63
N ASN A 79 -8.03 -30.93 58.31
CA ASN A 79 -7.34 -32.04 57.65
C ASN A 79 -5.82 -31.98 57.87
N GLU A 80 -5.20 -30.79 57.77
CA GLU A 80 -3.77 -30.61 58.06
C GLU A 80 -3.47 -30.79 59.56
N ALA A 81 -4.36 -30.37 60.47
CA ALA A 81 -4.23 -30.62 61.90
C ALA A 81 -4.33 -32.12 62.24
N ILE A 82 -5.22 -32.86 61.59
CA ILE A 82 -5.29 -34.33 61.67
C ILE A 82 -3.97 -34.95 61.19
N LEU A 83 -3.42 -34.48 60.07
CA LEU A 83 -2.13 -34.93 59.56
C LEU A 83 -0.99 -34.67 60.55
N ILE A 84 -0.96 -33.47 61.15
CA ILE A 84 0.02 -33.10 62.18
C ILE A 84 -0.08 -34.00 63.41
N ARG A 85 -1.30 -34.34 63.84
CA ARG A 85 -1.53 -35.28 64.96
C ARG A 85 -1.12 -36.72 64.61
N GLN A 86 -1.25 -37.14 63.34
CA GLN A 86 -0.89 -38.49 62.88
C GLN A 86 0.61 -38.69 62.65
N VAL A 87 1.28 -37.72 62.04
CA VAL A 87 2.68 -37.84 61.59
C VAL A 87 3.67 -37.19 62.58
N GLY A 88 3.16 -36.33 63.46
CA GLY A 88 3.95 -35.58 64.44
C GLY A 88 4.43 -34.23 63.92
N GLN A 89 4.55 -33.25 64.83
CA GLN A 89 4.84 -31.85 64.51
C GLN A 89 6.19 -31.64 63.79
N LYS A 90 7.18 -32.50 64.04
CA LYS A 90 8.52 -32.39 63.43
C LYS A 90 8.54 -32.79 61.95
N ARG A 91 7.57 -33.60 61.51
CA ARG A 91 7.56 -34.19 60.15
C ARG A 91 6.39 -33.72 59.30
N ALA A 92 5.36 -33.13 59.90
CA ALA A 92 4.11 -32.79 59.22
C ALA A 92 4.28 -31.85 58.01
N LEU A 93 5.20 -30.89 58.07
CA LEU A 93 5.47 -29.99 56.94
C LEU A 93 6.01 -30.78 55.73
N TRP A 94 6.85 -31.80 55.97
CA TRP A 94 7.56 -32.56 54.94
C TRP A 94 6.82 -33.80 54.45
N TYR A 95 5.80 -34.25 55.18
CA TYR A 95 5.05 -35.45 54.85
C TYR A 95 3.98 -35.20 53.78
N GLU A 96 3.95 -36.05 52.76
CA GLU A 96 2.87 -36.15 51.77
C GLU A 96 2.14 -37.48 51.99
N SER A 97 0.86 -37.42 52.32
CA SER A 97 0.06 -38.64 52.49
C SER A 97 -0.57 -39.05 51.16
N PRO A 98 -0.40 -40.30 50.71
CA PRO A 98 -1.07 -40.82 49.51
C PRO A 98 -2.60 -40.88 49.64
N ASN A 99 -3.11 -40.90 50.88
CA ASN A 99 -4.53 -41.08 51.19
C ASN A 99 -5.26 -39.78 51.56
N PHE A 100 -4.55 -38.64 51.61
CA PHE A 100 -5.13 -37.30 51.82
C PHE A 100 -5.04 -36.49 50.52
N HIS A 101 -5.58 -37.04 49.44
CA HIS A 101 -5.97 -36.21 48.31
C HIS A 101 -7.31 -35.56 48.67
N SER A 102 -7.31 -34.25 48.91
CA SER A 102 -8.53 -33.46 48.85
C SER A 102 -9.24 -33.77 47.53
N THR A 103 -10.57 -33.70 47.49
CA THR A 103 -11.43 -34.10 46.36
C THR A 103 -11.08 -33.44 45.01
N PHE A 104 -10.10 -32.52 44.97
CA PHE A 104 -9.57 -31.83 43.79
C PHE A 104 -8.04 -31.94 43.60
N GLY A 105 -7.33 -32.79 44.36
CA GLY A 105 -5.92 -33.11 44.10
C GLY A 105 -4.90 -32.01 44.44
N PHE A 106 -5.27 -30.99 45.20
CA PHE A 106 -4.36 -29.90 45.60
C PHE A 106 -3.81 -30.10 47.02
N SER A 107 -2.49 -30.06 47.17
CA SER A 107 -1.81 -29.87 48.47
C SER A 107 -2.03 -28.43 48.95
N TRP A 108 -2.05 -28.21 50.27
CA TRP A 108 -2.31 -26.88 50.83
C TRP A 108 -1.25 -25.87 50.32
N PRO A 109 -1.61 -24.81 49.56
CA PRO A 109 -0.63 -23.98 48.85
C PRO A 109 0.42 -23.33 49.77
N ALA A 110 0.03 -22.99 51.00
CA ALA A 110 0.93 -22.44 52.00
C ALA A 110 1.98 -23.45 52.50
N LYS A 111 1.69 -24.76 52.43
CA LYS A 111 2.62 -25.84 52.77
C LYS A 111 3.80 -25.87 51.78
N THR A 112 3.50 -25.73 50.49
CA THR A 112 4.52 -25.67 49.42
C THR A 112 5.42 -24.45 49.57
N VAL A 113 4.87 -23.29 49.94
CA VAL A 113 5.64 -22.06 50.18
C VAL A 113 6.48 -22.16 51.45
N ALA A 114 5.92 -22.69 52.55
CA ALA A 114 6.66 -22.92 53.79
C ALA A 114 7.84 -23.88 53.59
N ARG A 115 7.66 -24.94 52.79
CA ARG A 115 8.76 -25.83 52.38
C ARG A 115 9.87 -25.08 51.64
N ALA A 116 9.51 -24.24 50.66
CA ALA A 116 10.47 -23.48 49.86
C ALA A 116 11.29 -22.48 50.71
N VAL A 117 10.64 -21.79 51.66
CA VAL A 117 11.32 -20.83 52.56
C VAL A 117 12.27 -21.54 53.52
N VAL A 118 11.90 -22.73 54.01
CA VAL A 118 12.75 -23.50 54.92
C VAL A 118 13.92 -24.20 54.18
N THR A 119 13.72 -24.64 52.93
CA THR A 119 14.78 -25.27 52.11
C THR A 119 15.83 -24.29 51.57
N GLU A 120 15.59 -22.98 51.57
CA GLU A 120 16.62 -21.95 51.26
C GLU A 120 17.66 -21.77 52.39
N GLY A 121 17.43 -22.30 53.59
CA GLY A 121 18.41 -22.34 54.68
C GLY A 121 19.20 -23.65 54.67
N HIS A 122 20.51 -23.60 54.36
CA HIS A 122 21.36 -24.80 54.35
C HIS A 122 21.31 -25.60 55.67
N ASP A 123 21.26 -26.91 55.54
CA ASP A 123 20.93 -27.93 56.55
C ASP A 123 22.05 -28.28 57.56
N THR A 124 22.94 -27.35 57.92
CA THR A 124 24.10 -27.65 58.80
C THR A 124 24.45 -26.59 59.86
N SER A 125 23.51 -25.73 60.27
CA SER A 125 23.80 -24.66 61.25
C SER A 125 23.36 -24.91 62.70
N GLY A 126 22.77 -26.06 63.04
CA GLY A 126 22.15 -26.31 64.35
C GLY A 126 23.03 -26.01 65.57
N GLN A 127 24.31 -26.40 65.54
CA GLN A 127 25.25 -26.11 66.64
C GLN A 127 25.67 -24.64 66.74
N TYR A 128 25.79 -23.93 65.61
CA TYR A 128 26.14 -22.51 65.58
C TYR A 128 24.98 -21.60 66.05
N VAL A 129 23.73 -21.98 65.77
CA VAL A 129 22.57 -21.18 66.18
C VAL A 129 22.22 -21.41 67.66
N LYS A 130 22.50 -22.61 68.22
CA LYS A 130 22.40 -22.86 69.67
C LYS A 130 23.31 -21.94 70.49
N LEU A 131 24.54 -21.73 70.04
CA LEU A 131 25.50 -20.83 70.70
C LEU A 131 25.00 -19.37 70.75
N TRP A 132 24.35 -18.92 69.67
CA TRP A 132 23.72 -17.58 69.61
C TRP A 132 22.47 -17.48 70.48
N ALA A 133 21.63 -18.52 70.50
CA ALA A 133 20.43 -18.55 71.34
C ALA A 133 20.75 -18.53 72.85
N GLN A 134 21.89 -19.12 73.24
CA GLN A 134 22.43 -19.05 74.60
C GLN A 134 23.01 -17.67 74.94
N LEU A 135 23.73 -17.02 74.01
CA LEU A 135 24.27 -15.67 74.19
C LEU A 135 23.18 -14.59 74.33
N ASP A 136 22.08 -14.71 73.59
CA ASP A 136 20.94 -13.78 73.63
C ASP A 136 19.87 -14.13 74.70
N SER A 137 20.14 -15.12 75.56
CA SER A 137 19.25 -15.52 76.69
C SER A 137 17.81 -15.87 76.28
N LEU A 138 17.63 -16.57 75.14
CA LEU A 138 16.30 -17.03 74.71
C LEU A 138 15.74 -18.13 75.64
N PRO A 139 14.41 -18.34 75.72
CA PRO A 139 13.81 -19.43 76.51
C PRO A 139 14.36 -20.81 76.13
N THR A 140 14.55 -21.69 77.11
CA THR A 140 15.13 -23.04 76.93
C THR A 140 14.42 -23.86 75.84
N GLU A 141 13.09 -23.74 75.73
CA GLU A 141 12.28 -24.42 74.70
C GLU A 141 12.63 -24.01 73.26
N LEU A 142 13.02 -22.75 73.05
CA LEU A 142 13.46 -22.23 71.75
C LEU A 142 14.88 -22.67 71.42
N GLN A 143 15.74 -22.77 72.43
CA GLN A 143 17.10 -23.27 72.29
C GLN A 143 17.10 -24.74 71.85
N GLU A 144 16.22 -25.56 72.44
CA GLU A 144 16.04 -26.97 72.08
C GLU A 144 15.42 -27.16 70.68
N MET A 145 14.48 -26.29 70.28
CA MET A 145 13.88 -26.33 68.93
C MET A 145 14.91 -26.04 67.82
N ILE A 146 15.83 -25.13 68.07
CA ILE A 146 16.86 -24.69 67.12
C ILE A 146 17.98 -25.73 66.98
N GLU A 147 18.25 -26.52 68.02
CA GLU A 147 19.25 -27.60 68.02
C GLU A 147 18.96 -28.69 66.99
N GLY A 148 17.68 -28.95 66.68
CA GLY A 148 17.25 -29.96 65.69
C GLY A 148 17.45 -29.56 64.22
N GLY A 149 17.90 -28.34 63.92
CA GLY A 149 18.06 -27.83 62.56
C GLY A 149 16.83 -27.08 62.02
N PHE A 150 17.03 -26.31 60.94
CA PHE A 150 16.00 -25.43 60.37
C PHE A 150 14.77 -26.20 59.82
N MET A 151 14.97 -27.45 59.39
CA MET A 151 13.90 -28.31 58.87
C MET A 151 12.91 -28.75 59.96
N ASP A 152 13.42 -29.13 61.13
CA ASP A 152 12.59 -29.50 62.30
C ASP A 152 11.93 -28.27 62.92
N ALA A 153 12.68 -27.18 63.10
CA ALA A 153 12.15 -25.92 63.63
C ALA A 153 11.05 -25.34 62.73
N GLY A 154 11.26 -25.37 61.40
CA GLY A 154 10.27 -24.95 60.41
C GLY A 154 9.01 -25.81 60.44
N SER A 155 9.14 -27.14 60.56
CA SER A 155 7.99 -28.04 60.67
C SER A 155 7.22 -27.86 61.99
N ILE A 156 7.91 -27.63 63.11
CA ILE A 156 7.27 -27.37 64.41
C ILE A 156 6.52 -26.04 64.38
N LEU A 157 7.12 -24.97 63.84
CA LEU A 157 6.47 -23.65 63.72
C LEU A 157 5.23 -23.72 62.83
N TRP A 158 5.33 -24.41 61.69
CA TRP A 158 4.19 -24.70 60.81
C TRP A 158 3.07 -25.45 61.54
N SER A 159 3.45 -26.51 62.26
CA SER A 159 2.50 -27.34 62.98
C SER A 159 1.80 -26.58 64.11
N LYS A 160 2.54 -25.78 64.88
CA LYS A 160 1.97 -24.91 65.92
C LYS A 160 1.04 -23.86 65.32
N PHE A 161 1.39 -23.28 64.16
CA PHE A 161 0.52 -22.34 63.45
C PHE A 161 -0.79 -22.99 62.99
N ILE A 162 -0.75 -24.21 62.45
CA ILE A 162 -1.97 -24.91 62.05
C ILE A 162 -2.85 -25.30 63.23
N LEU A 163 -2.25 -25.83 64.30
CA LEU A 163 -3.01 -26.17 65.50
C LEU A 163 -3.60 -24.91 66.16
N PHE A 164 -2.89 -23.78 66.07
CA PHE A 164 -3.42 -22.48 66.49
C PHE A 164 -4.59 -22.04 65.61
N LEU A 165 -4.49 -22.13 64.28
CA LEU A 165 -5.60 -21.81 63.39
C LEU A 165 -6.81 -22.71 63.62
N GLU A 166 -6.60 -24.01 63.81
CA GLU A 166 -7.65 -24.97 64.17
C GLU A 166 -8.34 -24.58 65.49
N SER A 167 -7.58 -24.14 66.50
CA SER A 167 -8.13 -23.72 67.81
C SER A 167 -9.00 -22.45 67.73
N ILE A 168 -8.81 -21.63 66.69
CA ILE A 168 -9.59 -20.41 66.47
C ILE A 168 -10.83 -20.68 65.61
N ILE A 169 -10.81 -21.73 64.79
CA ILE A 169 -11.88 -22.08 63.86
C ILE A 169 -12.99 -22.85 64.62
N GLY A 170 -13.95 -22.11 65.18
CA GLY A 170 -15.16 -22.68 65.78
C GLY A 170 -16.16 -23.21 64.73
N GLU A 171 -17.08 -24.10 65.12
CA GLU A 171 -18.12 -24.68 64.24
C GLU A 171 -19.02 -23.64 63.56
N HIS A 172 -19.08 -22.42 64.09
CA HIS A 172 -19.87 -21.32 63.53
C HIS A 172 -19.04 -20.28 62.73
N ALA A 173 -17.73 -20.49 62.55
CA ALA A 173 -16.85 -19.52 61.87
C ALA A 173 -17.28 -19.21 60.42
N ALA A 174 -17.82 -20.21 59.70
CA ALA A 174 -18.36 -20.02 58.36
C ALA A 174 -19.60 -19.11 58.37
N LEU A 175 -20.55 -19.34 59.30
CA LEU A 175 -21.77 -18.54 59.44
C LEU A 175 -21.46 -17.09 59.86
N SER A 176 -20.52 -16.88 60.78
CA SER A 176 -20.09 -15.54 61.19
C SER A 176 -19.38 -14.78 60.06
N ALA A 177 -18.51 -15.45 59.30
CA ALA A 177 -17.85 -14.87 58.13
C ALA A 177 -18.84 -14.54 57.01
N GLY A 178 -19.85 -15.40 56.78
CA GLY A 178 -20.95 -15.14 55.83
C GLY A 178 -21.78 -13.92 56.22
N PHE A 179 -22.12 -13.76 57.50
CA PHE A 179 -22.89 -12.61 58.01
C PHE A 179 -22.11 -11.29 57.93
N VAL A 180 -20.83 -11.28 58.35
CA VAL A 180 -19.96 -10.09 58.22
C VAL A 180 -19.78 -9.70 56.75
N SER A 181 -19.64 -10.70 55.87
CA SER A 181 -19.55 -10.48 54.43
C SER A 181 -20.82 -9.86 53.84
N TRP A 182 -21.99 -10.31 54.28
CA TRP A 182 -23.28 -9.72 53.89
C TRP A 182 -23.43 -8.26 54.34
N VAL A 183 -23.03 -7.93 55.57
CA VAL A 183 -23.08 -6.56 56.12
C VAL A 183 -22.09 -5.63 55.42
N VAL A 184 -20.89 -6.12 55.10
CA VAL A 184 -19.90 -5.36 54.33
C VAL A 184 -20.39 -5.16 52.90
N TRP A 185 -20.92 -6.19 52.23
CA TRP A 185 -21.47 -6.08 50.87
C TRP A 185 -22.59 -5.04 50.78
N THR A 186 -23.57 -5.10 51.69
CA THR A 186 -24.69 -4.14 51.73
C THR A 186 -24.25 -2.70 52.01
N ARG A 187 -23.20 -2.49 52.82
CA ARG A 187 -22.61 -1.15 53.04
C ARG A 187 -21.75 -0.68 51.86
N THR A 188 -21.05 -1.57 51.19
CA THR A 188 -20.13 -1.24 50.08
C THR A 188 -20.89 -0.94 48.78
N ALA A 189 -22.03 -1.61 48.55
CA ALA A 189 -22.94 -1.31 47.44
C ALA A 189 -23.59 0.09 47.51
N ARG A 190 -23.68 0.69 48.71
CA ARG A 190 -24.27 2.02 48.94
C ARG A 190 -23.31 3.21 48.72
N PHE A 191 -22.00 3.01 48.60
CA PHE A 191 -20.99 4.10 48.66
C PHE A 191 -20.12 4.34 47.39
N ARG A 192 -20.57 3.97 46.17
CA ARG A 192 -19.91 4.22 44.86
C ARG A 192 -18.36 3.96 44.82
N LEU A 193 -18.00 2.82 44.23
CA LEU A 193 -16.97 1.86 44.63
C LEU A 193 -15.54 1.98 44.02
N ALA A 194 -14.94 3.17 43.83
CA ALA A 194 -13.60 3.27 43.17
C ALA A 194 -12.43 3.79 44.02
N TYR A 195 -12.70 4.55 45.08
CA TYR A 195 -11.67 5.32 45.79
C TYR A 195 -10.96 4.60 46.96
N PRO A 196 -11.65 3.88 47.87
CA PRO A 196 -11.00 3.30 49.05
C PRO A 196 -10.21 2.00 48.78
N LEU A 197 -10.65 1.17 47.82
CA LEU A 197 -9.97 -0.08 47.44
C LEU A 197 -8.60 0.16 46.77
N ASN A 198 -8.49 1.21 45.95
CA ASN A 198 -7.23 1.58 45.31
C ASN A 198 -6.22 2.17 46.32
N LYS A 199 -6.69 2.95 47.30
CA LYS A 199 -5.82 3.52 48.35
C LYS A 199 -5.31 2.45 49.32
N PHE A 200 -6.13 1.48 49.71
CA PHE A 200 -5.70 0.40 50.60
C PHE A 200 -4.66 -0.51 49.94
N ALA A 201 -4.88 -0.93 48.69
CA ALA A 201 -3.90 -1.71 47.93
C ALA A 201 -2.59 -0.92 47.69
N TYR A 202 -2.70 0.39 47.42
CA TYR A 202 -1.55 1.28 47.27
C TYR A 202 -0.72 1.39 48.56
N HIS A 203 -1.35 1.59 49.71
CA HIS A 203 -0.64 1.69 50.99
C HIS A 203 -0.03 0.36 51.43
N LEU A 204 -0.71 -0.77 51.17
CA LEU A 204 -0.20 -2.10 51.51
C LEU A 204 1.01 -2.48 50.65
N VAL A 205 0.96 -2.25 49.33
CA VAL A 205 2.09 -2.53 48.42
C VAL A 205 3.27 -1.59 48.70
N THR A 206 3.01 -0.31 48.98
CA THR A 206 4.08 0.66 49.31
C THR A 206 4.77 0.30 50.63
N LEU A 207 4.00 -0.11 51.65
CA LEU A 207 4.55 -0.60 52.92
C LEU A 207 5.37 -1.88 52.73
N LEU A 208 4.89 -2.82 51.91
CA LEU A 208 5.58 -4.09 51.61
C LEU A 208 6.91 -3.86 50.87
N VAL A 209 6.95 -2.94 49.91
CA VAL A 209 8.18 -2.60 49.16
C VAL A 209 9.19 -1.86 50.05
N LEU A 210 8.72 -0.94 50.91
CA LEU A 210 9.56 -0.22 51.85
C LEU A 210 10.17 -1.15 52.91
N VAL A 211 9.39 -2.10 53.44
CA VAL A 211 9.86 -3.07 54.44
C VAL A 211 10.81 -4.12 53.82
N TRP A 212 10.60 -4.50 52.55
CA TRP A 212 11.43 -5.48 51.85
C TRP A 212 12.82 -4.96 51.49
N HIS A 213 12.95 -3.66 51.21
CA HIS A 213 14.20 -3.04 50.75
C HIS A 213 14.92 -2.20 51.82
N PHE A 214 14.39 -2.12 53.05
CA PHE A 214 15.09 -1.47 54.15
C PHE A 214 16.26 -2.34 54.62
N PRO A 215 17.49 -1.81 54.72
CA PRO A 215 18.62 -2.54 55.28
C PRO A 215 18.29 -3.01 56.71
N ALA A 216 18.43 -4.32 56.97
CA ALA A 216 18.01 -4.93 58.23
C ALA A 216 18.68 -4.28 59.46
N ASP A 217 19.92 -3.81 59.30
CA ASP A 217 20.73 -3.10 60.30
C ASP A 217 20.18 -1.70 60.64
N VAL A 218 19.66 -0.96 59.65
CA VAL A 218 19.05 0.36 59.85
C VAL A 218 17.65 0.23 60.44
N ALA A 219 16.85 -0.75 59.98
CA ALA A 219 15.53 -1.05 60.52
C ALA A 219 15.61 -1.54 61.98
N PHE A 220 16.59 -2.40 62.30
CA PHE A 220 16.81 -2.88 63.66
C PHE A 220 17.34 -1.76 64.56
N SER A 221 18.24 -0.89 64.08
CA SER A 221 18.67 0.30 64.84
C SER A 221 17.52 1.27 65.11
N PHE A 222 16.62 1.46 64.13
CA PHE A 222 15.44 2.29 64.26
C PHE A 222 14.41 1.71 65.24
N ILE A 223 14.05 0.44 65.08
CA ILE A 223 13.12 -0.27 65.99
C ILE A 223 13.72 -0.38 67.39
N TRP A 224 15.01 -0.68 67.52
CA TRP A 224 15.70 -0.75 68.81
C TRP A 224 15.80 0.61 69.48
N LYS A 225 16.04 1.71 68.75
CA LYS A 225 15.98 3.08 69.29
C LYS A 225 14.56 3.46 69.72
N CYS A 226 13.53 3.11 68.94
CA CYS A 226 12.13 3.30 69.30
C CYS A 226 11.72 2.46 70.52
N LEU A 227 12.18 1.21 70.64
CA LEU A 227 11.96 0.35 71.80
C LEU A 227 12.73 0.87 73.03
N ARG A 228 14.01 1.25 72.89
CA ARG A 228 14.79 1.88 73.98
C ARG A 228 14.10 3.14 74.49
N TYR A 229 13.48 3.92 73.61
CA TYR A 229 12.78 5.15 73.95
C TYR A 229 11.40 4.90 74.56
N ALA A 230 10.63 3.93 74.07
CA ALA A 230 9.41 3.45 74.73
C ALA A 230 9.70 2.88 76.13
N VAL A 231 10.85 2.22 76.28
CA VAL A 231 11.37 1.74 77.58
C VAL A 231 11.87 2.90 78.45
N MET A 232 12.54 3.93 77.92
CA MET A 232 12.93 5.12 78.70
C MET A 232 11.71 5.94 79.16
N LEU A 233 10.70 6.12 78.29
CA LEU A 233 9.42 6.78 78.61
C LEU A 233 8.65 6.06 79.73
N THR A 234 8.80 4.74 79.83
CA THR A 234 8.16 3.91 80.86
C THR A 234 9.01 3.72 82.13
N ARG A 235 10.35 3.85 82.05
CA ARG A 235 11.27 3.66 83.21
C ARG A 235 11.76 4.96 83.86
N HIS A 236 11.75 6.08 83.16
CA HIS A 236 12.11 7.40 83.70
C HIS A 236 10.99 8.36 83.37
N GLY A 237 9.85 8.22 84.07
CA GLY A 237 8.68 9.07 83.89
C GLY A 237 9.08 10.53 83.69
N VAL A 238 8.65 11.10 82.55
CA VAL A 238 9.01 12.42 81.99
C VAL A 238 9.73 13.31 83.01
N PRO A 239 11.07 13.27 83.10
CA PRO A 239 11.80 14.14 84.00
C PRO A 239 11.95 15.48 83.28
N ARG A 240 11.05 16.39 83.62
CA ARG A 240 11.17 17.86 83.52
C ARG A 240 11.74 18.43 82.20
N GLY A 241 10.87 18.64 81.22
CA GLY A 241 11.06 19.66 80.18
C GLY A 241 10.58 19.26 78.78
N LEU A 242 9.38 19.71 78.37
CA LEU A 242 8.87 19.57 76.99
C LEU A 242 9.81 20.18 75.93
N LYS A 243 10.66 21.15 76.33
CA LYS A 243 11.59 21.83 75.43
C LYS A 243 12.74 20.94 74.98
N ASP A 244 13.35 20.19 75.89
CA ASP A 244 14.45 19.25 75.58
C ASP A 244 13.95 18.09 74.71
N PHE A 245 12.69 17.69 74.89
CA PHE A 245 12.01 16.74 74.00
C PHE A 245 11.90 17.26 72.56
N PHE A 246 11.50 18.52 72.38
CA PHE A 246 11.39 19.12 71.04
C PHE A 246 12.74 19.37 70.39
N GLU A 247 13.75 19.84 71.13
CA GLU A 247 15.11 20.00 70.61
C GLU A 247 15.72 18.65 70.22
N PHE A 248 15.54 17.61 71.04
CA PHE A 248 15.94 16.25 70.67
C PHE A 248 15.19 15.74 69.43
N CYS A 249 13.87 15.95 69.33
CA CYS A 249 13.11 15.58 68.14
C CYS A 249 13.61 16.33 66.89
N GLN A 250 13.98 17.60 67.02
CA GLN A 250 14.58 18.38 65.94
C GLN A 250 15.93 17.80 65.50
N TRP A 251 16.86 17.55 66.44
CA TRP A 251 18.16 16.94 66.13
C TRP A 251 18.02 15.52 65.57
N TRP A 252 17.02 14.77 66.04
CA TRP A 252 16.70 13.44 65.54
C TRP A 252 16.16 13.47 64.11
N VAL A 253 15.25 14.40 63.80
CA VAL A 253 14.74 14.63 62.44
C VAL A 253 15.87 15.08 61.52
N VAL A 254 16.76 15.98 61.97
CA VAL A 254 17.92 16.44 61.20
C VAL A 254 18.90 15.29 60.94
N SER A 255 19.22 14.46 61.93
CA SER A 255 20.08 13.28 61.74
C SER A 255 19.47 12.29 60.75
N ILE A 256 18.16 12.03 60.84
CA ILE A 256 17.44 11.16 59.89
C ILE A 256 17.52 11.74 58.47
N ILE A 257 17.33 13.05 58.31
CA ILE A 257 17.41 13.71 57.00
C ILE A 257 18.83 13.63 56.43
N VAL A 258 19.87 13.85 57.25
CA VAL A 258 21.28 13.76 56.83
C VAL A 258 21.65 12.32 56.44
N ASP A 259 21.24 11.32 57.22
CA ASP A 259 21.49 9.91 56.91
C ASP A 259 20.74 9.45 55.65
N ILE A 260 19.49 9.91 55.47
CA ILE A 260 18.72 9.66 54.23
C ILE A 260 19.38 10.34 53.03
N LEU A 261 19.87 11.58 53.17
CA LEU A 261 20.57 12.28 52.08
C LEU A 261 21.89 11.60 51.71
N GLY A 262 22.67 11.17 52.70
CA GLY A 262 23.91 10.41 52.49
C GLY A 262 23.67 9.07 51.81
N TYR A 263 22.64 8.33 52.23
CA TYR A 263 22.24 7.07 51.60
C TYR A 263 21.71 7.29 50.17
N ASN A 264 20.89 8.32 49.94
CA ASN A 264 20.35 8.64 48.62
C ASN A 264 21.48 9.02 47.63
N TYR A 265 22.51 9.74 48.10
CA TYR A 265 23.69 10.04 47.28
C TYR A 265 24.49 8.78 46.93
N ALA A 266 24.74 7.89 47.89
CA ALA A 266 25.45 6.63 47.65
C ALA A 266 24.69 5.70 46.68
N VAL A 267 23.38 5.55 46.88
CA VAL A 267 22.48 4.73 46.05
C VAL A 267 22.36 5.29 44.64
N ASN A 268 22.25 6.61 44.45
CA ASN A 268 22.22 7.21 43.11
C ASN A 268 23.54 7.01 42.36
N THR A 269 24.68 7.08 43.05
CA THR A 269 25.99 6.87 42.43
C THR A 269 26.14 5.41 41.98
N GLU A 270 25.67 4.46 42.77
CA GLU A 270 25.69 3.03 42.45
C GLU A 270 24.69 2.68 41.33
N TYR A 271 23.49 3.27 41.34
CA TYR A 271 22.52 3.11 40.26
C TYR A 271 23.01 3.70 38.94
N GLN A 272 23.67 4.86 38.95
CA GLN A 272 24.27 5.42 37.74
C GLN A 272 25.33 4.48 37.16
N ARG A 273 26.19 3.89 38.00
CA ARG A 273 27.20 2.91 37.59
C ARG A 273 26.58 1.64 36.98
N TYR A 274 25.59 1.04 37.65
CA TYR A 274 24.88 -0.15 37.15
C TYR A 274 24.05 0.14 35.89
N TYR A 275 23.49 1.33 35.77
CA TYR A 275 22.74 1.78 34.59
C TYR A 275 23.67 1.88 33.36
N SER A 276 24.88 2.43 33.53
CA SER A 276 25.89 2.48 32.47
C SER A 276 26.43 1.09 32.07
N GLU A 277 26.63 0.17 33.01
CA GLU A 277 27.09 -1.20 32.71
C GLU A 277 26.01 -2.06 32.00
N ASN A 278 24.73 -1.88 32.35
CA ASN A 278 23.62 -2.65 31.76
C ASN A 278 23.20 -2.15 30.36
N LEU A 279 23.37 -0.85 30.05
CA LEU A 279 23.14 -0.29 28.72
C LEU A 279 24.07 -0.88 27.63
N MET A 280 25.27 -1.34 28.03
CA MET A 280 26.23 -1.99 27.14
C MET A 280 25.86 -3.45 26.81
N ARG A 281 25.13 -4.15 27.68
CA ARG A 281 24.78 -5.57 27.51
C ARG A 281 23.35 -5.81 26.99
N GLY A 282 22.39 -4.93 27.27
CA GLY A 282 20.98 -5.12 26.91
C GLY A 282 20.57 -4.76 25.47
N LYS A 283 21.46 -4.14 24.68
CA LYS A 283 21.17 -3.56 23.36
C LYS A 283 21.06 -4.54 22.18
N VAL A 284 21.10 -5.86 22.39
CA VAL A 284 21.21 -6.84 21.29
C VAL A 284 19.93 -7.65 21.07
N SER A 285 19.17 -8.02 22.11
CA SER A 285 18.05 -8.98 21.96
C SER A 285 16.74 -8.34 21.45
N TYR A 286 16.33 -7.19 22.01
CA TYR A 286 15.07 -6.53 21.62
C TYR A 286 15.16 -5.85 20.25
N THR A 287 16.27 -5.18 19.99
CA THR A 287 16.64 -4.63 18.68
C THR A 287 16.69 -5.71 17.62
N ASN A 288 17.18 -6.91 17.91
CA ASN A 288 17.14 -8.03 16.97
C ASN A 288 15.71 -8.52 16.72
N ASN A 289 14.84 -8.62 17.73
CA ASN A 289 13.45 -9.04 17.51
C ASN A 289 12.62 -8.00 16.75
N VAL A 290 12.79 -6.71 17.06
CA VAL A 290 12.19 -5.61 16.29
C VAL A 290 12.77 -5.56 14.89
N ARG A 291 14.08 -5.76 14.72
CA ARG A 291 14.73 -5.85 13.41
C ARG A 291 14.22 -7.04 12.61
N THR A 292 13.98 -8.21 13.20
CA THR A 292 13.41 -9.37 12.52
C THR A 292 11.97 -9.12 12.10
N LEU A 293 11.14 -8.51 12.96
CA LEU A 293 9.76 -8.17 12.62
C LEU A 293 9.68 -7.08 11.54
N VAL A 294 10.53 -6.06 11.63
CA VAL A 294 10.68 -5.03 10.60
C VAL A 294 11.23 -5.65 9.31
N MET A 295 12.26 -6.50 9.34
CA MET A 295 12.80 -7.20 8.17
C MET A 295 11.75 -8.09 7.49
N ASN A 296 10.93 -8.82 8.24
CA ASN A 296 9.83 -9.61 7.67
C ASN A 296 8.75 -8.73 7.04
N THR A 297 8.48 -7.56 7.63
CA THR A 297 7.56 -6.56 7.06
C THR A 297 8.18 -5.87 5.84
N VAL A 298 9.49 -5.62 5.84
CA VAL A 298 10.27 -5.07 4.72
C VAL A 298 10.27 -6.05 3.55
N VAL A 299 10.46 -7.35 3.81
CA VAL A 299 10.39 -8.41 2.78
C VAL A 299 8.98 -8.46 2.19
N PHE A 300 7.94 -8.49 3.01
CA PHE A 300 6.54 -8.46 2.55
C PHE A 300 6.19 -7.21 1.73
N ILE A 301 6.77 -6.04 2.05
CA ILE A 301 6.56 -4.79 1.31
C ILE A 301 7.45 -4.68 0.07
N ASN A 302 8.67 -5.22 0.09
CA ASN A 302 9.55 -5.34 -1.09
C ASN A 302 8.97 -6.34 -2.11
N ASP A 303 8.25 -7.35 -1.65
CA ASP A 303 7.49 -8.27 -2.50
C ASP A 303 6.31 -7.60 -3.22
N LEU A 304 5.93 -6.37 -2.81
CA LEU A 304 5.00 -5.50 -3.54
C LEU A 304 5.69 -4.56 -4.56
N GLY A 305 7.03 -4.53 -4.61
CA GLY A 305 7.81 -3.82 -5.63
C GLY A 305 8.10 -4.69 -6.86
N LEU A 306 8.59 -4.09 -7.95
CA LEU A 306 9.09 -4.89 -9.09
C LEU A 306 10.23 -5.80 -8.59
N PRO A 307 10.21 -7.13 -8.80
CA PRO A 307 11.13 -8.02 -8.09
C PRO A 307 12.59 -7.86 -8.57
N GLU A 308 13.53 -8.30 -7.74
CA GLU A 308 14.98 -8.00 -7.84
C GLU A 308 15.67 -8.54 -9.12
N PHE A 309 15.03 -9.47 -9.84
CA PHE A 309 15.58 -10.11 -11.04
C PHE A 309 15.77 -9.18 -12.24
N VAL A 310 15.20 -7.97 -12.25
CA VAL A 310 15.41 -6.99 -13.34
C VAL A 310 16.91 -6.66 -13.51
N ARG A 311 17.72 -6.85 -12.46
CA ARG A 311 19.17 -6.67 -12.48
C ARG A 311 19.96 -7.79 -13.13
N ALA A 312 19.38 -8.98 -13.32
CA ALA A 312 20.02 -10.08 -14.03
C ALA A 312 20.01 -9.77 -15.54
N ARG A 313 20.87 -8.86 -15.99
CA ARG A 313 21.06 -8.53 -17.40
C ARG A 313 21.55 -9.78 -18.14
N PHE A 314 20.63 -10.46 -18.82
CA PHE A 314 20.97 -11.60 -19.66
C PHE A 314 20.34 -11.43 -21.05
N SER A 315 20.87 -10.47 -21.82
CA SER A 315 20.52 -10.35 -23.24
C SER A 315 21.46 -11.23 -24.05
N LYS A 316 21.03 -12.47 -24.30
CA LYS A 316 21.75 -13.38 -25.18
C LYS A 316 21.61 -12.92 -26.63
N SER A 317 22.67 -13.05 -27.42
CA SER A 317 22.61 -12.82 -28.86
C SER A 317 21.59 -13.78 -29.50
N PRO A 318 20.90 -13.37 -30.58
CA PRO A 318 19.86 -14.16 -31.24
C PRO A 318 20.42 -15.33 -32.06
N THR A 319 21.11 -16.26 -31.41
CA THR A 319 21.60 -17.51 -32.01
C THR A 319 20.53 -18.59 -31.94
N LEU A 320 20.65 -19.61 -32.78
CA LEU A 320 19.70 -20.72 -32.82
C LEU A 320 19.63 -21.47 -31.48
N GLU A 321 20.77 -21.67 -30.82
CA GLU A 321 20.86 -22.29 -29.49
C GLU A 321 20.09 -21.49 -28.43
N ASN A 322 20.22 -20.17 -28.44
CA ASN A 322 19.53 -19.31 -27.48
C ASN A 322 18.02 -19.23 -27.73
N ILE A 323 17.59 -19.34 -29.00
CA ILE A 323 16.19 -19.49 -29.35
C ILE A 323 15.66 -20.84 -28.83
N ARG A 324 16.39 -21.94 -29.01
CA ARG A 324 16.02 -23.27 -28.47
C ARG A 324 15.91 -23.23 -26.95
N TYR A 325 16.87 -22.64 -26.25
CA TYR A 325 16.83 -22.46 -24.80
C TYR A 325 15.61 -21.64 -24.36
N SER A 326 15.31 -20.54 -25.04
CA SER A 326 14.15 -19.69 -24.72
C SER A 326 12.83 -20.43 -24.92
N ASN A 327 12.73 -21.25 -25.97
CA ASN A 327 11.58 -22.10 -26.24
C ASN A 327 11.42 -23.21 -25.19
N GLN A 328 12.52 -23.83 -24.76
CA GLN A 328 12.50 -24.79 -23.67
C GLN A 328 12.01 -24.14 -22.37
N LEU A 329 12.56 -22.98 -22.00
CA LEU A 329 12.14 -22.24 -20.81
C LEU A 329 10.66 -21.87 -20.86
N MET A 330 10.16 -21.41 -22.01
CA MET A 330 8.73 -21.14 -22.20
C MET A 330 7.88 -22.41 -22.04
N SER A 331 8.36 -23.55 -22.52
CA SER A 331 7.71 -24.86 -22.33
C SER A 331 7.67 -25.25 -20.85
N ASP A 332 8.79 -25.12 -20.15
CA ASP A 332 8.94 -25.45 -18.72
C ASP A 332 8.02 -24.58 -17.84
N LEU A 333 7.78 -23.33 -18.25
CA LEU A 333 6.82 -22.44 -17.58
C LEU A 333 5.34 -22.84 -17.80
N GLY A 334 5.05 -23.66 -18.82
CA GLY A 334 3.69 -24.11 -19.15
C GLY A 334 3.07 -23.46 -20.39
N TRP A 335 3.84 -22.77 -21.24
CA TRP A 335 3.35 -22.36 -22.55
C TRP A 335 3.34 -23.55 -23.53
N PRO A 336 2.39 -23.60 -24.50
CA PRO A 336 2.22 -24.74 -25.39
C PRO A 336 3.21 -24.65 -26.58
N ILE A 337 4.50 -24.72 -26.28
CA ILE A 337 5.57 -24.74 -27.28
C ILE A 337 5.58 -26.12 -27.95
N ASN A 338 5.09 -26.18 -29.18
CA ASN A 338 4.90 -27.43 -29.93
C ASN A 338 5.37 -27.31 -31.39
N VAL A 339 6.29 -26.39 -31.63
CA VAL A 339 6.95 -26.15 -32.92
C VAL A 339 8.45 -26.27 -32.68
N ALA A 340 9.10 -27.20 -33.39
CA ALA A 340 10.53 -27.43 -33.27
C ALA A 340 11.33 -26.42 -34.09
N VAL A 341 12.45 -25.97 -33.53
CA VAL A 341 13.40 -25.07 -34.19
C VAL A 341 14.51 -25.91 -34.82
N THR A 342 14.61 -25.83 -36.14
CA THR A 342 15.48 -26.67 -36.98
C THR A 342 16.62 -25.87 -37.59
N ASP A 343 17.71 -26.55 -37.92
CA ASP A 343 18.81 -25.96 -38.70
C ASP A 343 18.43 -25.84 -40.19
N SER A 344 17.47 -26.65 -40.65
CA SER A 344 16.97 -26.64 -42.03
C SER A 344 16.05 -25.44 -42.29
N TYR A 345 16.31 -24.70 -43.35
CA TYR A 345 15.50 -23.56 -43.81
C TYR A 345 15.32 -23.61 -45.33
N LYS A 346 14.33 -22.87 -45.85
CA LYS A 346 14.09 -22.75 -47.29
C LYS A 346 15.05 -21.71 -47.90
N PRO A 347 15.94 -22.09 -48.84
CA PRO A 347 16.87 -21.15 -49.47
C PRO A 347 16.15 -19.99 -50.18
N ASN A 348 16.70 -18.78 -50.12
CA ASN A 348 16.14 -17.58 -50.72
C ASN A 348 17.22 -16.49 -50.89
N PRO A 349 16.95 -15.35 -51.56
CA PRO A 349 17.94 -14.30 -51.78
C PRO A 349 18.55 -13.69 -50.51
N TYR A 350 17.89 -13.84 -49.36
CA TYR A 350 18.33 -13.32 -48.06
C TYR A 350 18.80 -14.42 -47.11
N THR A 351 19.26 -15.57 -47.64
CA THR A 351 19.80 -16.67 -46.83
C THR A 351 20.93 -16.25 -45.88
N SER A 352 21.73 -15.24 -46.23
CA SER A 352 22.76 -14.68 -45.34
C SER A 352 22.21 -14.07 -44.04
N TRP A 353 20.91 -13.75 -44.01
CA TRP A 353 20.19 -13.24 -42.85
C TRP A 353 19.44 -14.33 -42.08
N THR A 354 19.40 -15.56 -42.58
CA THR A 354 18.67 -16.67 -41.96
C THR A 354 19.48 -17.26 -40.79
N ILE A 355 18.86 -17.36 -39.62
CA ILE A 355 19.42 -17.98 -38.41
C ILE A 355 19.12 -19.49 -38.41
N GLY A 356 17.95 -19.89 -38.92
CA GLY A 356 17.48 -21.27 -38.96
C GLY A 356 16.03 -21.35 -39.44
N GLY A 357 15.35 -22.45 -39.17
CA GLY A 357 13.97 -22.69 -39.55
C GLY A 357 13.11 -23.28 -38.44
N THR A 358 11.85 -23.57 -38.79
CA THR A 358 10.89 -24.27 -37.93
C THR A 358 10.17 -25.35 -38.73
N ASP A 359 9.73 -26.41 -38.05
CA ASP A 359 8.89 -27.47 -38.64
C ASP A 359 7.44 -27.01 -38.93
N PHE A 360 7.08 -25.79 -38.53
CA PHE A 360 5.78 -25.18 -38.79
C PHE A 360 5.85 -24.16 -39.93
N ALA A 361 5.29 -24.54 -41.09
CA ALA A 361 5.14 -23.69 -42.27
C ALA A 361 3.71 -23.81 -42.82
N THR A 362 2.97 -22.70 -42.83
CA THR A 362 1.56 -22.70 -43.29
C THR A 362 1.39 -22.42 -44.79
N GLY A 363 2.45 -21.91 -45.43
CA GLY A 363 2.40 -21.29 -46.75
C GLY A 363 1.63 -19.97 -46.77
N VAL A 364 1.68 -19.27 -47.92
CA VAL A 364 0.81 -18.11 -48.20
C VAL A 364 -0.32 -18.55 -49.12
N ARG A 365 -1.55 -18.63 -48.59
CA ARG A 365 -2.73 -19.03 -49.36
C ARG A 365 -3.45 -17.82 -49.93
N GLN A 366 -3.68 -17.82 -51.24
CA GLN A 366 -4.58 -16.89 -51.89
C GLN A 366 -6.04 -17.31 -51.65
N LEU A 367 -6.92 -16.33 -51.44
CA LEU A 367 -8.33 -16.56 -51.20
C LEU A 367 -9.13 -15.95 -52.36
N LYS A 368 -10.12 -16.71 -52.84
CA LYS A 368 -11.10 -16.19 -53.80
C LYS A 368 -12.08 -15.28 -53.06
N MET A 369 -11.95 -13.97 -53.28
CA MET A 369 -12.88 -13.01 -52.74
C MET A 369 -14.15 -12.92 -53.60
N LYS A 370 -15.25 -12.51 -52.98
CA LYS A 370 -16.56 -12.37 -53.62
C LYS A 370 -16.88 -10.91 -53.83
N VAL A 371 -17.38 -10.58 -55.01
CA VAL A 371 -17.84 -9.24 -55.37
C VAL A 371 -19.30 -9.10 -54.97
N ASP A 372 -19.61 -8.06 -54.20
CA ASP A 372 -20.98 -7.75 -53.81
C ASP A 372 -21.68 -6.98 -54.94
N LYS A 373 -22.55 -7.68 -55.69
CA LYS A 373 -23.26 -7.12 -56.85
C LYS A 373 -24.26 -6.02 -56.46
N ASP A 374 -24.78 -6.05 -55.23
CA ASP A 374 -25.73 -5.03 -54.79
C ASP A 374 -25.03 -3.65 -54.65
N LEU A 375 -23.70 -3.60 -54.63
CA LEU A 375 -22.89 -2.38 -54.57
C LEU A 375 -22.39 -1.88 -55.95
N ASP A 376 -22.85 -2.46 -57.06
CA ASP A 376 -22.35 -2.12 -58.41
C ASP A 376 -22.54 -0.64 -58.78
N GLY A 377 -23.67 -0.05 -58.40
CA GLY A 377 -23.93 1.38 -58.63
C GLY A 377 -22.93 2.30 -57.93
N LEU A 378 -22.48 1.94 -56.73
CA LEU A 378 -21.41 2.64 -56.01
C LEU A 378 -20.04 2.32 -56.59
N ARG A 379 -19.83 1.10 -57.10
CA ARG A 379 -18.54 0.66 -57.66
C ARG A 379 -18.18 1.37 -58.95
N LEU A 380 -19.15 1.72 -59.79
CA LEU A 380 -18.90 2.48 -61.02
C LEU A 380 -18.23 3.84 -60.77
N ALA A 381 -18.54 4.47 -59.62
CA ALA A 381 -17.94 5.73 -59.20
C ALA A 381 -16.68 5.55 -58.32
N ALA A 382 -16.26 4.31 -58.05
CA ALA A 382 -15.21 4.00 -57.10
C ALA A 382 -13.88 3.66 -57.79
N ILE A 383 -12.78 4.06 -57.16
CA ILE A 383 -11.46 3.53 -57.51
C ILE A 383 -11.42 2.04 -57.16
N HIS A 384 -10.83 1.21 -58.02
CA HIS A 384 -10.77 -0.24 -57.83
C HIS A 384 -9.76 -0.63 -56.74
N TYR A 385 -10.27 -1.03 -55.57
CA TYR A 385 -9.48 -1.59 -54.48
C TYR A 385 -9.38 -3.11 -54.60
N LYS A 386 -8.16 -3.64 -54.48
CA LYS A 386 -7.87 -5.08 -54.49
C LYS A 386 -7.54 -5.56 -53.07
N ARG A 387 -7.93 -6.79 -52.72
CA ARG A 387 -7.66 -7.38 -51.40
C ARG A 387 -6.31 -8.08 -51.41
N THR A 388 -5.48 -7.87 -50.38
CA THR A 388 -4.16 -8.53 -50.31
C THR A 388 -4.28 -10.05 -50.39
N GLU A 389 -5.37 -10.61 -49.87
CA GLU A 389 -5.62 -12.05 -49.88
C GLU A 389 -5.77 -12.64 -51.29
N GLU A 390 -6.06 -11.83 -52.31
CA GLU A 390 -6.26 -12.30 -53.69
C GLU A 390 -4.95 -12.57 -54.44
N TYR A 391 -3.84 -11.94 -54.02
CA TYR A 391 -2.60 -11.97 -54.80
C TYR A 391 -1.33 -12.16 -53.99
N ARG A 392 -1.38 -12.09 -52.65
CA ARG A 392 -0.20 -12.29 -51.79
C ARG A 392 0.56 -13.58 -52.13
N THR A 393 1.88 -13.48 -52.16
CA THR A 393 2.82 -14.60 -52.34
C THR A 393 3.88 -14.62 -51.23
N GLU A 394 4.62 -15.72 -51.12
CA GLU A 394 5.80 -15.80 -50.24
C GLU A 394 6.87 -14.77 -50.63
N GLU A 395 7.01 -14.49 -51.93
CA GLU A 395 7.95 -13.49 -52.44
C GLU A 395 7.54 -12.08 -52.00
N ASN A 396 6.26 -11.71 -52.11
CA ASN A 396 5.81 -10.39 -51.65
C ASN A 396 6.03 -10.21 -50.15
N GLU A 397 5.80 -11.26 -49.36
CA GLU A 397 6.07 -11.25 -47.92
C GLU A 397 7.55 -11.00 -47.65
N LEU A 398 8.44 -11.75 -48.31
CA LEU A 398 9.89 -11.64 -48.17
C LEU A 398 10.41 -10.26 -48.59
N GLN A 399 9.95 -9.73 -49.73
CA GLN A 399 10.32 -8.39 -50.20
C GLN A 399 9.86 -7.29 -49.22
N SER A 400 8.65 -7.41 -48.66
CA SER A 400 8.18 -6.48 -47.63
C SER A 400 9.03 -6.58 -46.34
N LEU A 401 9.48 -7.78 -45.98
CA LEU A 401 10.32 -8.03 -44.81
C LEU A 401 11.78 -7.58 -45.01
N ALA A 402 12.29 -7.62 -46.24
CA ALA A 402 13.68 -7.31 -46.59
C ALA A 402 14.13 -5.90 -46.17
N ARG A 403 13.20 -4.98 -45.92
CA ARG A 403 13.50 -3.65 -45.34
C ARG A 403 14.23 -3.72 -44.00
N TYR A 404 14.15 -4.84 -43.27
CA TYR A 404 14.83 -5.07 -42.01
C TYR A 404 16.19 -5.78 -42.15
N PHE A 405 16.54 -6.27 -43.34
CA PHE A 405 17.76 -7.04 -43.63
C PHE A 405 18.88 -6.11 -44.12
N LYS A 406 19.17 -5.09 -43.32
CA LYS A 406 20.18 -4.07 -43.62
C LYS A 406 20.79 -3.54 -42.33
N ARG A 407 22.04 -3.08 -42.39
CA ARG A 407 22.76 -2.40 -41.29
C ARG A 407 23.38 -1.07 -41.76
N PRO A 408 22.57 -0.12 -42.25
CA PRO A 408 23.06 1.21 -42.59
C PRO A 408 23.50 1.95 -41.31
N SER A 409 24.59 2.70 -41.38
CA SER A 409 24.93 3.70 -40.35
C SER A 409 24.24 5.01 -40.73
N TYR A 410 23.38 5.52 -39.86
CA TYR A 410 22.76 6.83 -40.03
C TYR A 410 23.36 7.80 -39.01
N ASP A 411 23.84 8.94 -39.51
CA ASP A 411 24.38 10.01 -38.69
C ASP A 411 23.26 11.01 -38.36
N PHE A 412 22.67 10.88 -37.17
CA PHE A 412 21.61 11.76 -36.70
C PHE A 412 22.23 12.89 -35.86
N PRO A 413 21.76 14.14 -35.99
CA PRO A 413 22.26 15.24 -35.19
C PRO A 413 21.91 15.05 -33.71
N ASP A 414 22.71 15.67 -32.84
CA ASP A 414 22.41 15.70 -31.42
C ASP A 414 21.19 16.59 -31.12
N LEU A 415 20.32 16.08 -30.26
CA LEU A 415 19.16 16.78 -29.74
C LEU A 415 19.09 16.54 -28.23
N LEU A 416 18.89 17.61 -27.46
CA LEU A 416 18.77 17.51 -26.00
C LEU A 416 17.45 16.85 -25.63
N LEU A 417 17.48 15.99 -24.60
CA LEU A 417 16.28 15.33 -24.09
C LEU A 417 15.23 16.35 -23.63
N ASP A 418 15.65 17.48 -23.07
CA ASP A 418 14.76 18.53 -22.57
C ASP A 418 13.96 19.21 -23.68
N ASP A 419 14.54 19.38 -24.87
CA ASP A 419 13.84 19.91 -26.04
C ASP A 419 12.71 18.98 -26.47
N VAL A 420 12.96 17.67 -26.48
CA VAL A 420 11.92 16.66 -26.77
C VAL A 420 10.87 16.67 -25.67
N TRP A 421 11.32 16.63 -24.41
CA TRP A 421 10.45 16.58 -23.23
C TRP A 421 9.50 17.77 -23.18
N GLU A 422 9.93 18.99 -23.49
CA GLU A 422 9.07 20.18 -23.50
C GLU A 422 7.87 20.08 -24.46
N VAL A 423 7.99 19.26 -25.51
CA VAL A 423 6.93 19.03 -26.49
C VAL A 423 5.99 17.89 -26.08
N VAL A 424 6.52 16.85 -25.41
CA VAL A 424 5.77 15.60 -25.15
C VAL A 424 5.50 15.30 -23.67
N ARG A 425 5.98 16.13 -22.74
CA ARG A 425 5.89 15.90 -21.28
C ARG A 425 4.49 15.57 -20.80
N ASP A 426 3.46 16.20 -21.36
CA ASP A 426 2.08 16.04 -20.88
C ASP A 426 1.59 14.58 -21.02
N ILE A 427 2.15 13.80 -21.95
CA ILE A 427 1.85 12.37 -22.12
C ILE A 427 2.55 11.54 -21.04
N PHE A 428 3.82 11.84 -20.77
CA PHE A 428 4.71 10.94 -20.02
C PHE A 428 4.96 11.35 -18.57
N ALA A 429 4.75 12.61 -18.18
CA ALA A 429 5.07 13.12 -16.83
C ALA A 429 4.31 12.43 -15.70
N THR A 430 3.19 11.78 -16.03
CA THR A 430 2.34 11.02 -15.10
C THR A 430 2.38 9.51 -15.38
N SER A 431 3.49 9.02 -15.96
CA SER A 431 3.63 7.60 -16.28
C SER A 431 3.56 6.75 -15.02
N ARG A 432 2.85 5.63 -15.13
CA ARG A 432 2.60 4.68 -14.03
C ARG A 432 2.73 3.25 -14.52
N LEU A 433 3.04 2.34 -13.62
CA LEU A 433 2.98 0.92 -13.91
C LEU A 433 1.51 0.47 -14.00
N THR A 434 1.23 -0.51 -14.84
CA THR A 434 -0.09 -1.08 -15.08
C THR A 434 -0.13 -2.51 -14.56
N SER A 435 -1.18 -2.86 -13.82
CA SER A 435 -1.32 -4.20 -13.24
C SER A 435 -1.55 -5.28 -14.31
N PHE A 436 -1.03 -6.49 -14.06
CA PHE A 436 -1.24 -7.64 -14.95
C PHE A 436 -2.71 -7.95 -15.18
N ASN A 437 -3.53 -7.88 -14.13
CA ASN A 437 -4.96 -8.16 -14.25
C ASN A 437 -5.64 -7.22 -15.25
N HIS A 438 -5.30 -5.92 -15.21
CA HIS A 438 -5.84 -4.96 -16.16
C HIS A 438 -5.35 -5.25 -17.58
N ILE A 439 -4.04 -5.47 -17.76
CA ILE A 439 -3.45 -5.79 -19.07
C ILE A 439 -4.09 -7.05 -19.65
N ILE A 440 -4.17 -8.14 -18.88
CA ILE A 440 -4.77 -9.41 -19.29
C ILE A 440 -6.24 -9.20 -19.64
N ARG A 441 -7.01 -8.43 -18.87
CA ARG A 441 -8.42 -8.11 -19.17
C ARG A 441 -8.56 -7.36 -20.49
N MET A 442 -7.66 -6.44 -20.79
CA MET A 442 -7.68 -5.64 -22.01
C MET A 442 -7.00 -6.32 -23.22
N TRP A 443 -6.22 -7.37 -22.99
CA TRP A 443 -5.49 -8.09 -24.03
C TRP A 443 -6.43 -8.76 -25.03
N GLU A 444 -6.23 -8.57 -26.34
CA GLU A 444 -7.09 -9.18 -27.36
C GLU A 444 -6.94 -10.70 -27.41
N LYS A 445 -7.99 -11.45 -27.01
CA LYS A 445 -7.97 -12.93 -26.94
C LYS A 445 -8.29 -13.63 -28.26
N LYS A 446 -8.78 -12.90 -29.27
CA LYS A 446 -9.06 -13.47 -30.60
C LYS A 446 -7.79 -13.78 -31.40
N TYR A 447 -6.67 -13.15 -31.06
CA TYR A 447 -5.39 -13.31 -31.77
C TYR A 447 -4.66 -14.60 -31.38
N ALA A 448 -3.67 -14.95 -32.20
CA ALA A 448 -2.79 -16.09 -31.97
C ALA A 448 -1.78 -15.82 -30.86
N LEU A 449 -1.26 -16.89 -30.25
CA LEU A 449 -0.24 -16.79 -29.22
C LEU A 449 1.15 -16.42 -29.76
N GLY A 450 1.60 -16.99 -30.88
CA GLY A 450 2.92 -16.66 -31.43
C GLY A 450 3.39 -17.59 -32.55
N ALA A 451 4.69 -17.51 -32.86
CA ALA A 451 5.34 -18.32 -33.90
C ALA A 451 5.39 -19.81 -33.55
N PHE A 452 5.69 -20.13 -32.29
CA PHE A 452 6.02 -21.49 -31.86
C PHE A 452 4.86 -22.27 -31.22
N MET A 453 3.63 -21.79 -31.42
CA MET A 453 2.44 -22.31 -30.74
C MET A 453 1.37 -22.61 -31.80
N LYS A 454 1.41 -23.84 -32.29
CA LYS A 454 0.48 -24.43 -33.26
C LYS A 454 -0.78 -24.94 -32.54
N SER A 455 -1.94 -24.82 -33.19
CA SER A 455 -3.18 -25.32 -32.60
C SER A 455 -3.18 -26.86 -32.58
N PRO A 456 -3.58 -27.51 -31.46
CA PRO A 456 -3.77 -28.95 -31.43
C PRO A 456 -4.97 -29.40 -32.29
N TYR A 457 -5.89 -28.48 -32.60
CA TYR A 457 -7.12 -28.75 -33.35
C TYR A 457 -6.96 -28.60 -34.86
N SER A 458 -5.89 -27.95 -35.34
CA SER A 458 -5.67 -27.77 -36.78
C SER A 458 -4.21 -27.55 -37.12
N ILE A 459 -3.72 -28.39 -38.03
CA ILE A 459 -2.33 -28.46 -38.49
C ILE A 459 -1.85 -27.15 -39.13
N TYR A 460 -2.76 -26.38 -39.73
CA TYR A 460 -2.41 -25.17 -40.48
C TYR A 460 -2.70 -23.87 -39.72
N SER A 461 -3.02 -23.95 -38.43
CA SER A 461 -3.45 -22.80 -37.66
C SER A 461 -2.60 -22.57 -36.42
N LYS A 462 -2.36 -21.29 -36.12
CA LYS A 462 -1.74 -20.89 -34.85
C LYS A 462 -2.75 -21.05 -33.72
N TYR A 463 -2.24 -21.33 -32.53
CA TYR A 463 -3.08 -21.49 -31.36
C TYR A 463 -3.66 -20.14 -30.92
N LYS A 464 -5.01 -20.03 -30.93
CA LYS A 464 -5.73 -18.82 -30.48
C LYS A 464 -5.64 -18.67 -28.96
N ARG A 465 -5.46 -17.43 -28.49
CA ARG A 465 -5.34 -17.11 -27.05
C ARG A 465 -6.59 -17.51 -26.26
N SER A 466 -7.79 -17.24 -26.76
CA SER A 466 -9.05 -17.59 -26.08
C SER A 466 -9.19 -19.09 -25.84
N ILE A 467 -8.81 -19.92 -26.83
CA ILE A 467 -8.85 -21.37 -26.74
C ILE A 467 -7.79 -21.84 -25.73
N PHE A 468 -6.57 -21.34 -25.82
CA PHE A 468 -5.52 -21.70 -24.86
C PHE A 468 -5.88 -21.37 -23.41
N ILE A 469 -6.45 -20.19 -23.15
CA ILE A 469 -6.87 -19.80 -21.78
C ILE A 469 -7.91 -20.78 -21.23
N ARG A 470 -8.85 -21.23 -22.08
CA ARG A 470 -9.83 -22.24 -21.70
C ARG A 470 -9.14 -23.59 -21.42
N ASP A 471 -8.25 -24.01 -22.30
CA ASP A 471 -7.59 -25.32 -22.24
C ASP A 471 -6.59 -25.40 -21.06
N LEU A 472 -6.05 -24.27 -20.58
CA LEU A 472 -5.22 -24.16 -19.36
C LEU A 472 -6.05 -24.27 -18.05
N GLY A 473 -7.37 -24.38 -18.12
CA GLY A 473 -8.26 -24.40 -16.96
C GLY A 473 -8.75 -23.01 -16.53
N GLY A 474 -8.77 -22.04 -17.44
CA GLY A 474 -9.39 -20.73 -17.24
C GLY A 474 -8.43 -19.60 -16.84
N MET A 475 -9.01 -18.44 -16.55
CA MET A 475 -8.28 -17.18 -16.38
C MET A 475 -7.33 -17.17 -15.15
N SER A 476 -7.66 -17.91 -14.09
CA SER A 476 -6.85 -17.97 -12.87
C SER A 476 -5.46 -18.58 -13.13
N ASN A 477 -5.44 -19.75 -13.78
CA ASN A 477 -4.19 -20.40 -14.17
C ASN A 477 -3.40 -19.57 -15.18
N PHE A 478 -4.11 -18.91 -16.11
CA PHE A 478 -3.47 -18.02 -17.08
C PHE A 478 -2.80 -16.81 -16.43
N LYS A 479 -3.41 -16.20 -15.39
CA LYS A 479 -2.80 -15.10 -14.63
C LYS A 479 -1.52 -15.55 -13.91
N LYS A 480 -1.50 -16.76 -13.34
CA LYS A 480 -0.29 -17.33 -12.71
C LYS A 480 0.82 -17.52 -13.74
N LEU A 481 0.51 -18.12 -14.89
CA LEU A 481 1.44 -18.28 -16.01
C LEU A 481 1.99 -16.94 -16.50
N TRP A 482 1.14 -15.92 -16.62
CA TRP A 482 1.56 -14.59 -17.04
C TRP A 482 2.58 -13.98 -16.06
N ALA A 483 2.30 -14.08 -14.75
CA ALA A 483 3.18 -13.57 -13.71
C ALA A 483 4.54 -14.29 -13.67
N THR A 484 4.53 -15.63 -13.77
CA THR A 484 5.79 -16.40 -13.84
C THR A 484 6.56 -16.09 -15.12
N THR A 485 5.88 -15.91 -16.25
CA THR A 485 6.55 -15.52 -17.51
C THR A 485 7.19 -14.15 -17.43
N PHE A 486 6.55 -13.19 -16.76
CA PHE A 486 7.16 -11.88 -16.55
C PHE A 486 8.51 -11.96 -15.84
N TYR A 487 8.63 -12.86 -14.85
CA TYR A 487 9.87 -13.10 -14.11
C TYR A 487 11.03 -13.53 -15.03
N TRP A 488 10.75 -14.39 -16.00
CA TRP A 488 11.77 -14.97 -16.88
C TRP A 488 11.93 -14.25 -18.23
N ALA A 489 11.03 -13.31 -18.55
CA ALA A 489 10.97 -12.69 -19.88
C ALA A 489 12.26 -11.94 -20.27
N SER A 490 13.01 -11.39 -19.31
CA SER A 490 14.28 -10.71 -19.56
C SER A 490 15.39 -11.65 -20.04
N GLN A 491 15.28 -12.95 -19.76
CA GLN A 491 16.29 -13.97 -20.08
C GLN A 491 16.01 -14.70 -21.41
N MET A 492 14.89 -14.39 -22.06
CA MET A 492 14.46 -15.03 -23.30
C MET A 492 14.89 -14.21 -24.51
N VAL A 493 15.17 -14.89 -25.62
CA VAL A 493 15.29 -14.30 -26.96
C VAL A 493 13.90 -14.31 -27.61
N PRO A 494 13.20 -13.17 -27.70
CA PRO A 494 11.83 -13.15 -28.17
C PRO A 494 11.79 -13.16 -29.71
N VAL A 495 11.27 -14.23 -30.31
CA VAL A 495 11.15 -14.36 -31.79
C VAL A 495 9.77 -13.91 -32.26
N ALA A 496 9.72 -12.84 -33.06
CA ALA A 496 8.47 -12.30 -33.58
C ALA A 496 7.96 -13.09 -34.77
N HIS A 497 6.65 -13.27 -34.84
CA HIS A 497 6.05 -13.93 -36.01
C HIS A 497 5.72 -12.89 -37.07
N VAL A 498 5.98 -13.23 -38.33
CA VAL A 498 5.66 -12.41 -39.49
C VAL A 498 4.45 -13.00 -40.20
N SER A 499 3.55 -12.11 -40.62
CA SER A 499 2.41 -12.46 -41.47
C SER A 499 2.06 -11.30 -42.41
N VAL A 500 1.54 -11.62 -43.59
CA VAL A 500 0.97 -10.63 -44.51
C VAL A 500 -0.31 -10.03 -43.92
N LYS A 501 -0.44 -8.70 -43.99
CA LYS A 501 -1.61 -7.96 -43.52
C LYS A 501 -2.78 -8.12 -44.49
N ASP A 502 -3.92 -8.57 -43.97
CA ASP A 502 -5.19 -8.65 -44.68
C ASP A 502 -5.82 -7.23 -44.78
N GLU A 503 -5.75 -6.58 -45.93
CA GLU A 503 -6.27 -5.23 -46.15
C GLU A 503 -6.80 -5.00 -47.58
N ALA A 504 -7.57 -3.93 -47.77
CA ALA A 504 -7.96 -3.46 -49.11
C ALA A 504 -6.99 -2.37 -49.53
N LEU A 505 -6.30 -2.58 -50.65
CA LEU A 505 -5.26 -1.69 -51.14
C LEU A 505 -5.75 -0.89 -52.35
N PRO A 506 -5.34 0.39 -52.47
CA PRO A 506 -5.59 1.18 -53.67
C PRO A 506 -4.67 0.76 -54.83
N PRO A 507 -5.03 1.09 -56.09
CA PRO A 507 -4.27 0.82 -57.31
C PRO A 507 -2.77 1.02 -57.19
N ARG A 508 -2.34 2.18 -56.69
CA ARG A 508 -0.92 2.54 -56.51
C ARG A 508 -0.11 1.47 -55.77
N LYS A 509 -0.71 0.75 -54.82
CA LYS A 509 -0.02 -0.25 -53.99
C LYS A 509 -0.09 -1.66 -54.60
N TRP A 510 -1.28 -2.10 -55.01
CA TRP A 510 -1.42 -3.48 -55.53
C TRP A 510 -0.93 -3.63 -56.98
N MET A 511 -0.96 -2.58 -57.81
CA MET A 511 -0.35 -2.61 -59.14
C MET A 511 1.18 -2.68 -59.09
N ALA A 512 1.77 -2.17 -58.00
CA ALA A 512 3.20 -2.29 -57.72
C ALA A 512 3.55 -3.61 -56.99
N ASP A 513 2.61 -4.54 -56.90
CA ASP A 513 2.71 -5.82 -56.20
C ASP A 513 3.18 -5.73 -54.74
N LYS A 514 2.88 -4.60 -54.08
CA LYS A 514 3.28 -4.37 -52.69
C LYS A 514 2.28 -4.98 -51.73
N VAL A 515 2.80 -5.68 -50.72
CA VAL A 515 2.06 -6.11 -49.54
C VAL A 515 2.71 -5.53 -48.29
N ARG A 516 1.97 -5.49 -47.17
CA ARG A 516 2.51 -5.10 -45.87
C ARG A 516 2.66 -6.33 -44.98
N THR A 517 3.83 -6.49 -44.38
CA THR A 517 4.05 -7.46 -43.31
C THR A 517 3.73 -6.86 -41.94
N VAL A 518 2.97 -7.60 -41.14
CA VAL A 518 2.79 -7.38 -39.71
C VAL A 518 3.77 -8.27 -38.97
N ILE A 519 4.60 -7.65 -38.14
CA ILE A 519 5.46 -8.36 -37.18
C ILE A 519 4.66 -8.41 -35.87
N GLY A 520 4.33 -9.60 -35.37
CA GLY A 520 3.55 -9.75 -34.15
C GLY A 520 4.48 -9.91 -32.95
N SER A 521 4.30 -9.07 -31.92
CA SER A 521 5.12 -9.14 -30.70
C SER A 521 5.13 -10.55 -30.11
N PRO A 522 6.30 -11.07 -29.76
CA PRO A 522 6.43 -12.30 -28.96
C PRO A 522 5.75 -12.13 -27.61
N VAL A 523 5.25 -13.22 -27.05
CA VAL A 523 4.53 -13.22 -25.77
C VAL A 523 5.39 -12.67 -24.64
N ALA A 524 6.61 -13.19 -24.45
CA ALA A 524 7.52 -12.75 -23.39
C ALA A 524 7.81 -11.23 -23.49
N HIS A 525 8.14 -10.75 -24.68
CA HIS A 525 8.38 -9.34 -24.95
C HIS A 525 7.14 -8.45 -24.73
N TYR A 526 5.95 -8.95 -25.08
CA TYR A 526 4.69 -8.25 -24.83
C TYR A 526 4.39 -8.14 -23.33
N ILE A 527 4.55 -9.25 -22.60
CA ILE A 527 4.34 -9.32 -21.14
C ILE A 527 5.29 -8.36 -20.42
N MET A 528 6.58 -8.40 -20.77
CA MET A 528 7.61 -7.55 -20.17
C MET A 528 7.33 -6.05 -20.36
N SER A 529 6.92 -5.68 -21.57
CA SER A 529 6.81 -4.28 -21.96
C SER A 529 5.52 -3.60 -21.49
N THR A 530 4.42 -4.35 -21.43
CA THR A 530 3.10 -3.77 -21.13
C THR A 530 2.93 -3.29 -19.70
N ILE A 531 3.72 -3.76 -18.74
CA ILE A 531 3.65 -3.25 -17.36
C ILE A 531 3.92 -1.75 -17.33
N TRP A 532 5.00 -1.30 -17.97
CA TRP A 532 5.34 0.11 -17.96
C TRP A 532 4.65 0.83 -19.13
N ASN A 533 4.60 0.28 -20.34
CA ASN A 533 4.11 1.07 -21.48
C ASN A 533 2.59 1.17 -21.61
N TYR A 534 1.80 0.27 -21.01
CA TYR A 534 0.35 0.23 -21.24
C TYR A 534 -0.34 1.52 -20.80
N GLY A 535 -0.13 1.95 -19.56
CA GLY A 535 -0.73 3.19 -19.00
C GLY A 535 -0.42 4.43 -19.83
N PRO A 536 0.88 4.78 -20.04
CA PRO A 536 1.28 5.90 -20.87
C PRO A 536 0.73 5.84 -22.31
N ASN A 537 0.68 4.64 -22.92
CA ASN A 537 0.15 4.46 -24.27
C ASN A 537 -1.37 4.65 -24.39
N HIS A 538 -2.09 4.78 -23.27
CA HIS A 538 -3.54 5.02 -23.23
C HIS A 538 -3.91 6.35 -22.54
N ASN A 539 -2.94 7.18 -22.16
CA ASN A 539 -3.14 8.51 -21.56
C ASN A 539 -2.60 9.63 -22.47
N PHE A 540 -2.72 9.46 -23.79
CA PHE A 540 -2.24 10.48 -24.73
C PHE A 540 -2.99 11.80 -24.54
N LYS A 541 -2.22 12.88 -24.37
CA LYS A 541 -2.74 14.25 -24.33
C LYS A 541 -2.73 14.84 -25.73
N TRP A 542 -3.55 14.28 -26.62
CA TRP A 542 -3.59 14.66 -28.04
C TRP A 542 -4.02 16.11 -28.30
N GLU A 543 -4.64 16.79 -27.32
CA GLU A 543 -5.01 18.20 -27.45
C GLU A 543 -3.83 19.15 -27.22
N THR A 544 -2.95 18.82 -26.27
CA THR A 544 -1.84 19.69 -25.86
C THR A 544 -0.50 19.31 -26.49
N THR A 545 -0.44 18.12 -27.11
CA THR A 545 0.77 17.61 -27.75
C THR A 545 0.55 17.33 -29.24
N PRO A 546 1.64 17.25 -30.04
CA PRO A 546 1.55 16.89 -31.45
C PRO A 546 1.01 15.47 -31.71
N ILE A 547 1.12 14.56 -30.75
CA ILE A 547 0.83 13.14 -30.95
C ILE A 547 -0.68 12.88 -30.81
N LYS A 548 -1.32 12.41 -31.90
CA LYS A 548 -2.78 12.21 -31.97
C LYS A 548 -3.22 10.75 -31.77
N VAL A 549 -2.36 9.92 -31.19
CA VAL A 549 -2.67 8.52 -30.86
C VAL A 549 -3.80 8.47 -29.83
N GLY A 550 -4.80 7.62 -30.05
CA GLY A 550 -5.95 7.44 -29.14
C GLY A 550 -7.07 8.47 -29.31
N MET A 551 -6.87 9.52 -30.12
CA MET A 551 -7.89 10.53 -30.38
C MET A 551 -9.07 9.91 -31.18
N PRO A 552 -10.33 10.17 -30.79
CA PRO A 552 -11.48 9.73 -31.58
C PRO A 552 -11.51 10.43 -32.96
N LEU A 553 -11.73 9.65 -34.02
CA LEU A 553 -11.70 10.16 -35.41
C LEU A 553 -13.04 10.73 -35.89
N ASN A 554 -13.84 11.28 -34.97
CA ASN A 554 -15.13 11.89 -35.27
C ASN A 554 -14.97 13.38 -35.65
N GLY A 555 -16.03 13.98 -36.18
CA GLY A 555 -16.03 15.38 -36.60
C GLY A 555 -15.75 16.35 -35.46
N TYR A 556 -16.22 16.07 -34.23
CA TYR A 556 -16.00 16.94 -33.08
C TYR A 556 -14.52 17.16 -32.78
N TRP A 557 -13.76 16.09 -32.61
CA TRP A 557 -12.34 16.17 -32.24
C TRP A 557 -11.46 16.59 -33.42
N MET A 558 -11.74 16.07 -34.63
CA MET A 558 -10.98 16.44 -35.83
C MET A 558 -11.15 17.92 -36.21
N THR A 559 -12.29 18.54 -35.92
CA THR A 559 -12.50 19.99 -36.14
C THR A 559 -11.46 20.81 -35.38
N ARG A 560 -11.11 20.42 -34.15
CA ARG A 560 -10.11 21.13 -33.33
C ARG A 560 -8.72 21.09 -33.95
N ILE A 561 -8.32 19.96 -34.55
CA ILE A 561 -7.05 19.85 -35.28
C ILE A 561 -7.02 20.87 -36.41
N TRP A 562 -8.05 20.90 -37.26
CA TRP A 562 -8.08 21.83 -38.39
C TRP A 562 -8.12 23.29 -37.95
N GLN A 563 -8.82 23.60 -36.86
CA GLN A 563 -8.78 24.93 -36.24
C GLN A 563 -7.36 25.32 -35.83
N GLN A 564 -6.64 24.44 -35.10
CA GLN A 564 -5.25 24.66 -34.69
C GLN A 564 -4.35 24.88 -35.90
N HIS A 565 -4.43 24.01 -36.91
CA HIS A 565 -3.61 24.13 -38.12
C HIS A 565 -3.92 25.39 -38.94
N SER A 566 -5.14 25.94 -38.87
CA SER A 566 -5.56 27.13 -39.63
C SER A 566 -4.96 28.46 -39.16
N ARG A 567 -4.22 28.47 -38.04
CA ARG A 567 -3.48 29.65 -37.56
C ARG A 567 -2.26 29.99 -38.43
N ALA A 568 -1.77 29.00 -39.16
CA ALA A 568 -0.59 29.09 -40.01
C ALA A 568 -0.96 29.29 -41.49
N GLN A 569 0.00 29.77 -42.27
CA GLN A 569 -0.20 30.15 -43.68
C GLN A 569 0.31 29.09 -44.66
N ILE A 570 1.25 28.25 -44.22
CA ILE A 570 1.83 27.18 -45.03
C ILE A 570 1.42 25.85 -44.40
N HIS A 571 0.81 24.95 -45.18
CA HIS A 571 0.41 23.62 -44.71
C HIS A 571 1.08 22.54 -45.54
N VAL A 572 1.58 21.53 -44.85
CA VAL A 572 2.38 20.46 -45.43
C VAL A 572 1.81 19.13 -44.96
N GLU A 573 1.44 18.29 -45.91
CA GLU A 573 1.13 16.87 -45.70
C GLU A 573 2.44 16.08 -45.80
N GLY A 574 2.67 15.17 -44.87
CA GLY A 574 3.90 14.38 -44.83
C GLY A 574 3.64 12.90 -44.60
N ASP A 575 4.41 12.06 -45.30
CA ASP A 575 4.36 10.60 -45.24
C ASP A 575 5.78 10.02 -45.37
N PHE A 576 6.25 9.34 -44.31
CA PHE A 576 7.58 8.72 -44.32
C PHE A 576 7.56 7.34 -44.99
N SER A 577 8.47 7.13 -45.94
CA SER A 577 8.62 5.82 -46.58
C SER A 577 9.40 4.85 -45.71
N ASN A 578 8.86 3.65 -45.49
CA ASN A 578 9.50 2.57 -44.70
C ASN A 578 9.92 2.99 -43.29
N PHE A 579 9.16 3.90 -42.67
CA PHE A 579 9.50 4.58 -41.43
C PHE A 579 9.99 3.65 -40.31
N ASP A 580 9.23 2.61 -39.98
CA ASP A 580 9.56 1.63 -38.94
C ASP A 580 10.99 1.07 -39.07
N SER A 581 11.39 0.73 -40.31
CA SER A 581 12.68 0.12 -40.62
C SER A 581 13.84 1.11 -40.65
N THR A 582 13.57 2.40 -40.50
CA THR A 582 14.58 3.47 -40.47
C THR A 582 14.82 4.01 -39.07
N LEU A 583 13.90 3.75 -38.12
CA LEU A 583 14.04 4.17 -36.72
C LEU A 583 15.19 3.42 -36.05
N SER A 584 16.26 4.13 -35.72
CA SER A 584 17.47 3.53 -35.14
C SER A 584 18.36 4.55 -34.43
N GLY A 585 19.44 4.06 -33.83
CA GLY A 585 20.51 4.90 -33.25
C GLY A 585 19.98 5.93 -32.27
N LYS A 586 20.32 7.21 -32.51
CA LYS A 586 19.98 8.34 -31.64
C LYS A 586 18.48 8.53 -31.45
N ILE A 587 17.66 8.30 -32.49
CA ILE A 587 16.20 8.47 -32.40
C ILE A 587 15.63 7.49 -31.36
N MET A 588 15.97 6.20 -31.48
CA MET A 588 15.50 5.19 -30.53
C MET A 588 16.08 5.41 -29.12
N SER A 589 17.31 5.93 -29.02
CA SER A 589 17.88 6.34 -27.74
C SER A 589 17.05 7.45 -27.09
N LEU A 590 16.64 8.47 -27.84
CA LEU A 590 15.81 9.56 -27.31
C LEU A 590 14.41 9.08 -26.94
N VAL A 591 13.79 8.22 -27.76
CA VAL A 591 12.53 7.54 -27.41
C VAL A 591 12.67 6.85 -26.06
N LYS A 592 13.73 6.05 -25.88
CA LYS A 592 14.04 5.34 -24.64
C LYS A 592 14.17 6.28 -23.45
N GLU A 593 14.95 7.35 -23.58
CA GLU A 593 15.18 8.32 -22.51
C GLU A 593 13.93 9.12 -22.15
N VAL A 594 13.06 9.46 -23.12
CA VAL A 594 11.74 10.05 -22.84
C VAL A 594 10.87 9.10 -22.02
N ARG A 595 10.84 7.81 -22.37
CA ARG A 595 10.09 6.81 -21.59
C ARG A 595 10.59 6.71 -20.16
N LYS A 596 11.90 6.70 -19.96
CA LYS A 596 12.52 6.69 -18.61
C LYS A 596 12.20 7.94 -17.82
N LYS A 597 12.28 9.12 -18.46
CA LYS A 597 11.97 10.40 -17.81
C LYS A 597 10.52 10.46 -17.31
N GLY A 598 9.59 9.77 -17.96
CA GLY A 598 8.23 9.60 -17.46
C GLY A 598 8.10 8.94 -16.09
N TYR A 599 9.10 8.16 -15.67
CA TYR A 599 9.16 7.47 -14.37
C TYR A 599 10.14 8.12 -13.39
N GLU A 600 10.61 9.34 -13.66
CA GLU A 600 11.61 10.02 -12.83
C GLU A 600 11.19 10.14 -11.36
N ASN A 601 9.89 10.29 -11.10
CA ASN A 601 9.31 10.41 -9.75
C ASN A 601 8.81 9.08 -9.17
N HIS A 602 9.04 7.94 -9.83
CA HIS A 602 8.57 6.63 -9.36
C HIS A 602 9.56 6.00 -8.38
N LYS A 603 9.08 5.33 -7.31
CA LYS A 603 9.92 4.67 -6.30
C LYS A 603 10.93 3.66 -6.90
N ASP A 604 10.47 2.88 -7.88
CA ASP A 604 11.28 1.88 -8.59
C ASP A 604 11.95 2.42 -9.88
N ARG A 605 12.24 3.74 -9.96
CA ARG A 605 12.76 4.40 -11.18
C ARG A 605 13.88 3.61 -11.87
N GLU A 606 14.91 3.21 -11.12
CA GLU A 606 16.08 2.51 -11.67
C GLU A 606 15.69 1.16 -12.30
N ARG A 607 14.88 0.36 -11.60
CA ARG A 607 14.40 -0.93 -12.10
C ARG A 607 13.54 -0.76 -13.35
N ILE A 608 12.68 0.25 -13.38
CA ILE A 608 11.87 0.55 -14.55
C ILE A 608 12.76 0.98 -15.73
N ALA A 609 13.78 1.80 -15.48
CA ALA A 609 14.71 2.23 -16.49
C ALA A 609 15.51 1.05 -17.08
N GLU A 610 15.94 0.10 -16.25
CA GLU A 610 16.58 -1.15 -16.69
C GLU A 610 15.62 -2.03 -17.51
N LEU A 611 14.36 -2.15 -17.09
CA LEU A 611 13.34 -2.88 -17.84
C LEU A 611 13.08 -2.26 -19.22
N ILE A 612 13.05 -0.93 -19.29
CA ILE A 612 12.92 -0.17 -20.54
C ILE A 612 14.16 -0.40 -21.42
N ASP A 613 15.36 -0.45 -20.83
CA ASP A 613 16.61 -0.75 -21.56
C ASP A 613 16.60 -2.13 -22.19
N LEU A 614 16.25 -3.14 -21.40
CA LEU A 614 16.12 -4.52 -21.86
C LEU A 614 15.06 -4.64 -22.94
N TYR A 615 13.93 -3.93 -22.81
CA TYR A 615 12.90 -3.89 -23.84
C TYR A 615 13.42 -3.39 -25.18
N TYR A 616 14.06 -2.22 -25.22
CA TYR A 616 14.54 -1.66 -26.49
C TYR A 616 15.71 -2.46 -27.07
N GLN A 617 16.53 -3.09 -26.23
CA GLN A 617 17.56 -4.05 -26.67
C GLN A 617 16.93 -5.27 -27.34
N GLN A 618 15.99 -5.95 -26.67
CA GLN A 618 15.26 -7.09 -27.23
C GLN A 618 14.50 -6.68 -28.50
N LEU A 619 13.91 -5.48 -28.52
CA LEU A 619 13.21 -4.97 -29.70
C LEU A 619 14.18 -4.83 -30.86
N ASN A 620 15.37 -4.26 -30.68
CA ASN A 620 16.35 -4.04 -31.75
C ASN A 620 16.90 -5.35 -32.34
N ASP A 621 17.17 -6.34 -31.49
CA ASP A 621 17.79 -7.62 -31.92
C ASP A 621 16.77 -8.75 -32.16
N GLN A 622 15.47 -8.44 -32.12
CA GLN A 622 14.36 -9.38 -32.25
C GLN A 622 14.39 -10.17 -33.58
N PRO A 623 14.55 -11.51 -33.54
CA PRO A 623 14.45 -12.34 -34.75
C PRO A 623 13.04 -12.36 -35.33
N LEU A 624 12.95 -12.57 -36.63
CA LEU A 624 11.71 -12.53 -37.41
C LEU A 624 11.43 -13.91 -38.02
N ASN A 625 10.40 -14.61 -37.54
CA ASN A 625 9.98 -15.91 -38.05
C ASN A 625 8.81 -15.75 -39.05
N THR A 626 9.03 -16.09 -40.32
CA THR A 626 7.99 -16.10 -41.34
C THR A 626 7.16 -17.38 -41.24
N THR A 627 5.90 -17.26 -40.80
CA THR A 627 5.06 -18.44 -40.60
C THR A 627 4.60 -19.12 -41.88
N SER A 628 4.78 -18.45 -43.03
CA SER A 628 4.60 -19.03 -44.36
C SER A 628 5.62 -20.13 -44.66
N THR A 629 6.91 -19.87 -44.45
CA THR A 629 8.03 -20.75 -44.84
C THR A 629 8.70 -21.45 -43.66
N GLY A 630 8.47 -20.98 -42.43
CA GLY A 630 9.16 -21.43 -41.23
C GLY A 630 10.55 -20.80 -41.01
N ASN A 631 11.07 -20.01 -41.95
CA ASN A 631 12.39 -19.39 -41.82
C ASN A 631 12.44 -18.38 -40.66
N ILE A 632 13.56 -18.37 -39.92
CA ILE A 632 13.87 -17.39 -38.88
C ILE A 632 15.00 -16.50 -39.39
N TYR A 633 14.76 -15.19 -39.48
CA TYR A 633 15.75 -14.22 -39.93
C TYR A 633 16.27 -13.37 -38.77
N ALA A 634 17.56 -13.08 -38.81
CA ALA A 634 18.16 -12.03 -38.00
C ALA A 634 17.65 -10.67 -38.47
N LYS A 635 17.34 -9.80 -37.52
CA LYS A 635 16.97 -8.42 -37.81
C LYS A 635 18.22 -7.55 -37.81
N GLY A 636 18.37 -6.72 -38.83
CA GLY A 636 19.50 -5.80 -38.95
C GLY A 636 19.28 -4.50 -38.19
N LEU A 637 18.19 -3.79 -38.51
CA LEU A 637 17.91 -2.45 -37.97
C LEU A 637 16.40 -2.14 -38.03
N GLY A 638 15.95 -1.15 -37.26
CA GLY A 638 14.57 -0.67 -37.28
C GLY A 638 13.71 -1.20 -36.15
N ALA A 639 12.71 -0.43 -35.73
CA ALA A 639 11.66 -0.93 -34.85
C ALA A 639 10.77 -1.91 -35.64
N SER A 640 10.48 -3.09 -35.06
CA SER A 640 9.52 -4.01 -35.67
C SER A 640 8.13 -3.39 -35.63
N THR A 641 7.25 -3.74 -36.58
CA THR A 641 5.84 -3.39 -36.45
C THR A 641 5.18 -4.25 -35.36
N GLY A 642 4.06 -3.81 -34.79
CA GLY A 642 3.17 -4.65 -33.98
C GLY A 642 3.62 -5.02 -32.54
N HIS A 643 4.59 -4.30 -31.96
CA HIS A 643 4.79 -4.28 -30.50
C HIS A 643 3.77 -3.36 -29.81
N SER A 644 3.61 -3.49 -28.49
CA SER A 644 2.57 -2.76 -27.73
C SER A 644 2.74 -1.24 -27.71
N SER A 645 3.88 -0.72 -28.17
CA SER A 645 4.18 0.71 -28.28
C SER A 645 4.36 1.21 -29.71
N THR A 646 4.10 0.42 -30.76
CA THR A 646 4.45 0.81 -32.15
C THR A 646 3.93 2.20 -32.54
N SER A 647 2.62 2.46 -32.39
CA SER A 647 2.07 3.78 -32.76
C SER A 647 2.60 4.92 -31.89
N ALA A 648 2.86 4.65 -30.62
CA ALA A 648 3.37 5.63 -29.66
C ALA A 648 4.82 6.01 -29.98
N ASP A 649 5.68 5.01 -30.14
CA ASP A 649 7.11 5.18 -30.39
C ASP A 649 7.36 5.78 -31.78
N ASN A 650 6.59 5.37 -32.80
CA ASN A 650 6.67 5.97 -34.13
C ASN A 650 6.26 7.44 -34.11
N SER A 651 5.15 7.78 -33.41
CA SER A 651 4.71 9.16 -33.30
C SER A 651 5.74 10.03 -32.57
N LEU A 652 6.32 9.50 -31.49
CA LEU A 652 7.38 10.17 -30.75
C LEU A 652 8.65 10.34 -31.60
N ALA A 653 9.03 9.31 -32.36
CA ALA A 653 10.13 9.38 -33.30
C ALA A 653 9.91 10.46 -34.37
N CYS A 654 8.69 10.58 -34.91
CA CYS A 654 8.35 11.64 -35.87
C CYS A 654 8.56 13.03 -35.27
N VAL A 655 8.09 13.27 -34.04
CA VAL A 655 8.34 14.53 -33.31
C VAL A 655 9.85 14.78 -33.13
N ILE A 656 10.61 13.76 -32.71
CA ILE A 656 12.06 13.85 -32.52
C ILE A 656 12.76 14.24 -33.83
N ILE A 657 12.39 13.62 -34.96
CA ILE A 657 13.01 13.90 -36.27
C ILE A 657 12.72 15.34 -36.71
N TYR A 658 11.51 15.85 -36.46
CA TYR A 658 11.19 17.26 -36.73
C TYR A 658 11.95 18.24 -35.85
N LEU A 659 12.12 17.93 -34.55
CA LEU A 659 12.92 18.74 -33.65
C LEU A 659 14.41 18.70 -34.00
N MET A 660 14.92 17.55 -34.43
CA MET A 660 16.27 17.43 -34.99
C MET A 660 16.45 18.33 -36.22
N ALA A 661 15.50 18.30 -37.16
CA ALA A 661 15.54 19.15 -38.36
C ALA A 661 15.43 20.63 -38.00
N TRP A 662 14.59 20.97 -37.03
CA TRP A 662 14.47 22.34 -36.53
C TRP A 662 15.79 22.83 -35.94
N LYS A 663 16.42 22.01 -35.09
CA LYS A 663 17.67 22.36 -34.43
C LYS A 663 18.83 22.47 -35.42
N ASP A 664 18.95 21.52 -36.34
CA ASP A 664 19.99 21.50 -37.38
C ASP A 664 19.88 22.72 -38.31
N LEU A 665 18.67 23.06 -38.75
CA LEU A 665 18.48 24.16 -39.70
C LEU A 665 18.48 25.54 -39.04
N THR A 666 17.97 25.68 -37.82
CA THR A 666 17.72 27.01 -37.21
C THR A 666 18.56 27.30 -35.97
N GLY A 667 19.06 26.27 -35.26
CA GLY A 667 19.70 26.41 -33.96
C GLY A 667 18.75 26.78 -32.80
N LEU A 668 17.48 27.06 -33.06
CA LEU A 668 16.51 27.57 -32.08
C LEU A 668 15.99 26.50 -31.13
N SER A 669 15.25 26.92 -30.09
CA SER A 669 14.75 26.03 -29.04
C SER A 669 13.47 25.29 -29.45
N ALA A 670 13.09 24.24 -28.69
CA ALA A 670 11.79 23.58 -28.87
C ALA A 670 10.58 24.49 -28.57
N LYS A 671 10.75 25.53 -27.75
CA LYS A 671 9.69 26.54 -27.50
C LYS A 671 9.41 27.35 -28.75
N ASP A 672 10.47 27.76 -29.45
CA ASP A 672 10.36 28.45 -30.73
C ASP A 672 9.73 27.53 -31.78
N PHE A 673 10.08 26.23 -31.78
CA PHE A 673 9.43 25.25 -32.65
C PHE A 673 7.91 25.24 -32.45
N LYS A 674 7.42 25.16 -31.21
CA LYS A 674 5.96 25.19 -30.89
C LYS A 674 5.29 26.53 -31.25
N HIS A 675 6.05 27.63 -31.18
CA HIS A 675 5.55 28.94 -31.56
C HIS A 675 5.31 29.03 -33.07
N PHE A 676 6.32 28.66 -33.88
CA PHE A 676 6.26 28.80 -35.34
C PHE A 676 5.53 27.67 -36.06
N ASN A 677 5.29 26.53 -35.39
CA ASN A 677 4.74 25.34 -36.02
C ASN A 677 3.52 24.79 -35.27
N GLU A 678 2.58 24.26 -36.04
CA GLU A 678 1.57 23.31 -35.57
C GLU A 678 1.86 21.95 -36.20
N LEU A 679 2.10 20.93 -35.38
CA LEU A 679 2.41 19.58 -35.83
C LEU A 679 1.37 18.62 -35.28
N SER A 680 0.77 17.80 -36.16
CA SER A 680 -0.09 16.68 -35.77
C SER A 680 0.47 15.39 -36.36
N VAL A 681 0.72 14.38 -35.52
CA VAL A 681 1.35 13.11 -35.93
C VAL A 681 0.55 11.89 -35.48
N TYR A 682 0.51 10.86 -36.33
CA TYR A 682 0.08 9.51 -35.98
C TYR A 682 1.00 8.51 -36.70
N GLY A 683 2.05 8.07 -36.01
CA GLY A 683 3.08 7.23 -36.60
C GLY A 683 3.88 7.99 -37.67
N ASP A 684 3.84 7.49 -38.90
CA ASP A 684 4.45 8.06 -40.10
C ASP A 684 3.60 9.15 -40.77
N ASP A 685 2.26 9.08 -40.65
CA ASP A 685 1.32 10.07 -41.18
C ASP A 685 1.32 11.34 -40.31
N HIS A 686 1.49 12.51 -40.93
CA HIS A 686 1.54 13.78 -40.21
C HIS A 686 1.17 15.00 -41.06
N VAL A 687 0.77 16.05 -40.35
CA VAL A 687 0.53 17.39 -40.91
C VAL A 687 1.42 18.38 -40.17
N LEU A 688 2.14 19.21 -40.92
CA LEU A 688 2.90 20.35 -40.40
C LEU A 688 2.32 21.63 -40.99
N SER A 689 1.86 22.54 -40.13
CA SER A 689 1.57 23.92 -40.52
C SER A 689 2.60 24.89 -39.95
N ILE A 690 3.01 25.86 -40.76
CA ILE A 690 4.12 26.77 -40.48
C ILE A 690 3.65 28.22 -40.60
N LEU A 691 3.94 29.05 -39.59
CA LEU A 691 3.67 30.49 -39.63
C LEU A 691 4.50 31.17 -40.70
N ALA A 692 3.99 32.25 -41.30
CA ALA A 692 4.74 33.06 -42.27
C ALA A 692 5.98 33.74 -41.66
N SER A 693 5.95 34.02 -40.35
CA SER A 693 7.04 34.68 -39.60
C SER A 693 8.19 33.74 -39.18
N LYS A 694 8.19 32.49 -39.64
CA LYS A 694 9.26 31.51 -39.35
C LYS A 694 10.65 32.00 -39.80
N PRO A 695 11.73 31.39 -39.28
CA PRO A 695 13.06 31.56 -39.86
C PRO A 695 13.10 31.20 -41.35
N ALA A 696 13.78 32.00 -42.17
CA ALA A 696 13.80 31.85 -43.64
C ALA A 696 14.28 30.47 -44.10
N ILE A 697 15.19 29.84 -43.36
CA ILE A 697 15.75 28.53 -43.67
C ILE A 697 14.79 27.37 -43.39
N TRP A 698 13.74 27.56 -42.57
CA TRP A 698 12.77 26.52 -42.20
C TRP A 698 11.72 26.29 -43.30
N THR A 699 12.13 25.77 -44.46
CA THR A 699 11.24 25.52 -45.61
C THR A 699 11.00 24.02 -45.80
N PRO A 700 9.84 23.59 -46.36
CA PRO A 700 9.59 22.17 -46.64
C PRO A 700 10.69 21.51 -47.47
N LYS A 701 11.27 22.24 -48.42
CA LYS A 701 12.42 21.79 -49.23
C LYS A 701 13.65 21.50 -48.37
N ASN A 702 14.01 22.43 -47.47
CA ASN A 702 15.18 22.26 -46.60
C ASN A 702 14.95 21.18 -45.55
N ILE A 703 13.74 21.07 -45.00
CA ILE A 703 13.34 19.99 -44.07
C ILE A 703 13.56 18.63 -44.74
N LYS A 704 12.99 18.44 -45.94
CA LYS A 704 13.16 17.21 -46.72
C LYS A 704 14.64 16.91 -47.00
N SER A 705 15.40 17.92 -47.42
CA SER A 705 16.83 17.78 -47.70
C SER A 705 17.64 17.43 -46.46
N SER A 706 17.30 17.97 -45.29
CA SER A 706 17.95 17.68 -44.01
C SER A 706 17.72 16.23 -43.60
N MET A 707 16.45 15.79 -43.58
CA MET A 707 16.08 14.43 -43.20
C MET A 707 16.68 13.37 -44.16
N ALA A 708 16.81 13.70 -45.45
CA ALA A 708 17.44 12.81 -46.44
C ALA A 708 18.92 12.53 -46.14
N LYS A 709 19.67 13.49 -45.56
CA LYS A 709 21.07 13.27 -45.13
C LYS A 709 21.17 12.17 -44.07
N TRP A 710 20.13 11.99 -43.26
CA TRP A 710 20.07 10.97 -42.22
C TRP A 710 19.44 9.66 -42.71
N GLY A 711 19.27 9.50 -44.03
CA GLY A 711 18.69 8.30 -44.64
C GLY A 711 17.17 8.17 -44.51
N LEU A 712 16.47 9.25 -44.15
CA LEU A 712 15.01 9.29 -44.06
C LEU A 712 14.38 9.85 -45.33
N ILE A 713 13.35 9.19 -45.84
CA ILE A 713 12.61 9.65 -47.01
C ILE A 713 11.24 10.17 -46.54
N ASN A 714 11.11 11.50 -46.45
CA ASN A 714 9.87 12.18 -46.12
C ASN A 714 9.23 12.78 -47.37
N ASN A 715 8.03 12.33 -47.73
CA ASN A 715 7.27 12.86 -48.86
C ASN A 715 6.44 14.06 -48.38
N LEU A 716 7.05 15.25 -48.44
CA LEU A 716 6.39 16.50 -48.08
C LEU A 716 5.69 17.14 -49.27
N GLU A 717 4.38 17.36 -49.14
CA GLU A 717 3.54 18.01 -50.15
C GLU A 717 2.90 19.27 -49.55
N VAL A 718 3.16 20.43 -50.15
CA VAL A 718 2.54 21.70 -49.74
C VAL A 718 1.18 21.82 -50.42
N LYS A 719 0.12 21.96 -49.62
CA LYS A 719 -1.26 22.08 -50.12
C LYS A 719 -2.04 23.14 -49.33
N PRO A 720 -3.11 23.70 -49.89
CA PRO A 720 -4.14 24.39 -49.11
C PRO A 720 -4.69 23.50 -48.00
N LEU A 721 -5.05 24.09 -46.84
CA LEU A 721 -5.49 23.33 -45.65
C LEU A 721 -6.67 22.40 -45.93
N ASP A 722 -7.61 22.84 -46.76
CA ASP A 722 -8.81 22.09 -47.15
C ASP A 722 -8.55 20.90 -48.07
N LYS A 723 -7.32 20.78 -48.60
CA LYS A 723 -6.86 19.66 -49.42
C LYS A 723 -5.90 18.72 -48.68
N ILE A 724 -5.50 19.06 -47.45
CA ILE A 724 -4.65 18.19 -46.63
C ILE A 724 -5.48 17.00 -46.17
N VAL A 725 -4.94 15.79 -46.35
CA VAL A 725 -5.51 14.57 -45.79
C VAL A 725 -4.75 14.18 -44.54
N PHE A 726 -5.47 13.96 -43.44
CA PHE A 726 -4.90 13.36 -42.23
C PHE A 726 -5.83 12.28 -41.71
N LEU A 727 -5.33 11.06 -41.48
CA LEU A 727 -6.14 9.92 -41.03
C LEU A 727 -7.38 9.66 -41.92
N SER A 728 -7.21 9.84 -43.24
CA SER A 728 -8.27 9.74 -44.25
C SER A 728 -9.45 10.71 -44.03
N LYS A 729 -9.19 11.88 -43.46
CA LYS A 729 -10.18 12.95 -43.28
C LYS A 729 -9.66 14.25 -43.90
N HIS A 730 -10.60 15.02 -44.44
CA HIS A 730 -10.40 16.40 -44.88
C HIS A 730 -11.08 17.35 -43.89
N GLY A 731 -10.66 18.60 -43.86
CA GLY A 731 -11.32 19.63 -43.08
C GLY A 731 -11.28 20.99 -43.75
N SER A 732 -12.42 21.69 -43.79
CA SER A 732 -12.51 23.04 -44.34
C SER A 732 -13.37 23.93 -43.48
N ARG A 733 -13.16 25.24 -43.58
CA ARG A 733 -14.06 26.21 -42.96
C ARG A 733 -15.46 26.07 -43.53
N THR A 734 -16.47 26.18 -42.67
CA THR A 734 -17.87 26.14 -43.09
C THR A 734 -18.26 27.46 -43.74
N SER A 735 -18.91 27.39 -44.90
CA SER A 735 -19.53 28.57 -45.51
C SER A 735 -20.80 28.98 -44.74
N TRP A 736 -21.30 30.19 -44.97
CA TRP A 736 -22.54 30.66 -44.33
C TRP A 736 -23.75 29.77 -44.66
N ILE A 737 -23.86 29.33 -45.92
CA ILE A 737 -24.93 28.42 -46.38
C ILE A 737 -24.85 27.07 -45.67
N GLU A 738 -23.64 26.52 -45.52
CA GLU A 738 -23.42 25.25 -44.82
C GLU A 738 -23.76 25.36 -43.34
N ARG A 739 -23.42 26.48 -42.68
CA ARG A 739 -23.81 26.72 -41.29
C ARG A 739 -25.32 26.74 -41.12
N GLN A 740 -26.05 27.41 -42.01
CA GLN A 740 -27.51 27.37 -41.97
C GLN A 740 -28.06 25.95 -42.14
N HIS A 741 -27.49 25.16 -43.05
CA HIS A 741 -27.88 23.77 -43.25
C HIS A 741 -27.58 22.90 -42.01
N LEU A 742 -26.40 23.05 -41.40
CA LEU A 742 -26.01 22.33 -40.18
C LEU A 742 -26.85 22.74 -38.97
N ASN A 743 -27.22 24.02 -38.85
CA ASN A 743 -28.13 24.51 -37.83
C ASN A 743 -29.50 23.82 -37.90
N LYS A 744 -30.02 23.54 -39.11
CA LYS A 744 -31.27 22.77 -39.28
C LYS A 744 -31.18 21.34 -38.72
N PHE A 745 -29.97 20.77 -38.65
CA PHE A 745 -29.73 19.48 -38.01
C PHE A 745 -29.37 19.56 -36.52
N GLY A 746 -29.43 20.75 -35.92
CA GLY A 746 -29.09 20.97 -34.51
C GLY A 746 -27.59 21.06 -34.24
N LEU A 747 -26.79 21.37 -35.25
CA LEU A 747 -25.33 21.56 -35.15
C LEU A 747 -24.98 23.05 -35.26
N SER A 748 -25.21 23.81 -34.18
CA SER A 748 -24.81 25.22 -34.09
C SER A 748 -23.30 25.36 -33.88
N ASP A 749 -22.76 26.50 -34.32
CA ASP A 749 -21.38 26.95 -34.03
C ASP A 749 -20.24 26.11 -34.63
N LEU A 750 -20.54 25.30 -35.66
CA LEU A 750 -19.51 24.52 -36.34
C LEU A 750 -18.67 25.38 -37.30
N TYR A 751 -17.47 25.78 -36.87
CA TYR A 751 -16.57 26.61 -37.69
C TYR A 751 -15.83 25.82 -38.79
N PHE A 752 -15.55 24.53 -38.58
CA PHE A 752 -14.97 23.62 -39.57
C PHE A 752 -15.89 22.43 -39.82
N LYS A 753 -16.09 22.08 -41.09
CA LYS A 753 -16.65 20.78 -41.46
C LYS A 753 -15.51 19.78 -41.67
N VAL A 754 -15.76 18.53 -41.33
CA VAL A 754 -14.80 17.42 -41.43
C VAL A 754 -15.50 16.25 -42.04
N TRP A 755 -14.93 15.69 -43.10
CA TRP A 755 -15.52 14.57 -43.82
C TRP A 755 -14.48 13.52 -44.17
N HIS A 756 -14.94 12.30 -44.41
CA HIS A 756 -14.07 11.22 -44.87
C HIS A 756 -13.62 11.47 -46.30
N ASP A 757 -12.37 11.13 -46.62
CA ASP A 757 -11.93 11.06 -48.01
C ASP A 757 -12.84 10.14 -48.84
N LYS A 758 -13.49 10.72 -49.87
CA LYS A 758 -14.59 10.08 -50.61
C LYS A 758 -14.09 8.86 -51.38
N GLU A 759 -12.97 9.00 -52.08
CA GLU A 759 -12.38 7.94 -52.90
C GLU A 759 -11.97 6.74 -52.03
N SER A 760 -11.28 6.99 -50.92
CA SER A 760 -10.93 5.92 -49.99
C SER A 760 -12.15 5.29 -49.32
N LEU A 761 -13.21 6.06 -49.03
CA LEU A 761 -14.42 5.54 -48.38
C LEU A 761 -15.15 4.57 -49.32
N VAL A 762 -15.47 5.01 -50.54
CA VAL A 762 -16.22 4.21 -51.52
C VAL A 762 -15.39 3.04 -52.01
N GLY A 763 -14.09 3.23 -52.26
CA GLY A 763 -13.18 2.15 -52.65
C GLY A 763 -13.11 1.04 -51.60
N LYS A 764 -13.00 1.38 -50.32
CA LYS A 764 -13.00 0.39 -49.22
C LYS A 764 -14.38 -0.24 -49.00
N LEU A 765 -15.47 0.50 -49.18
CA LEU A 765 -16.84 0.01 -49.08
C LEU A 765 -17.15 -1.05 -50.16
N THR A 766 -16.73 -0.78 -51.40
CA THR A 766 -17.02 -1.63 -52.57
C THR A 766 -16.00 -2.75 -52.78
N ALA A 767 -14.92 -2.76 -52.00
CA ALA A 767 -13.89 -3.80 -52.04
C ALA A 767 -14.48 -5.21 -51.82
N PRO A 768 -13.94 -6.24 -52.52
CA PRO A 768 -14.38 -7.62 -52.38
C PRO A 768 -14.38 -8.15 -50.93
N VAL A 769 -15.31 -9.07 -50.64
CA VAL A 769 -15.53 -9.64 -49.29
C VAL A 769 -15.19 -11.12 -49.24
N LYS A 770 -14.88 -11.63 -48.04
CA LYS A 770 -14.65 -13.06 -47.78
C LYS A 770 -15.96 -13.87 -47.82
N HIS A 771 -17.02 -13.32 -47.23
CA HIS A 771 -18.31 -13.98 -47.05
C HIS A 771 -19.45 -13.10 -47.59
N MET A 772 -20.44 -13.72 -48.24
CA MET A 772 -21.63 -13.05 -48.80
C MET A 772 -22.86 -13.17 -47.91
N GLU A 773 -22.69 -13.64 -46.67
CA GLU A 773 -23.78 -13.76 -45.71
C GLU A 773 -24.44 -12.41 -45.42
N ALA A 774 -25.77 -12.39 -45.36
CA ALA A 774 -26.55 -11.17 -45.18
C ALA A 774 -26.19 -10.44 -43.87
N SER A 775 -25.94 -11.18 -42.77
CA SER A 775 -25.55 -10.60 -41.47
C SER A 775 -24.20 -9.88 -41.53
N TYR A 776 -23.20 -10.44 -42.24
CA TYR A 776 -21.90 -9.80 -42.41
C TYR A 776 -22.00 -8.55 -43.28
N ARG A 777 -22.71 -8.66 -44.41
CA ARG A 777 -22.93 -7.55 -45.35
C ARG A 777 -23.68 -6.39 -44.70
N LEU A 778 -24.79 -6.68 -44.01
CA LEU A 778 -25.58 -5.67 -43.30
C LEU A 778 -24.75 -4.94 -42.25
N ARG A 779 -24.00 -5.69 -41.42
CA ARG A 779 -23.09 -5.10 -40.41
C ARG A 779 -22.04 -4.19 -41.04
N ARG A 780 -21.47 -4.58 -42.17
CA ARG A 780 -20.53 -3.73 -42.93
C ARG A 780 -21.22 -2.44 -43.38
N LEU A 781 -22.37 -2.52 -44.04
CA LEU A 781 -23.08 -1.34 -44.56
C LEU A 781 -23.47 -0.37 -43.43
N LEU A 782 -24.03 -0.87 -42.33
CA LEU A 782 -24.39 -0.04 -41.18
C LEU A 782 -23.17 0.68 -40.59
N SER A 783 -22.02 0.00 -40.50
CA SER A 783 -20.78 0.62 -39.98
C SER A 783 -20.24 1.75 -40.86
N TYR A 784 -20.52 1.71 -42.17
CA TYR A 784 -20.08 2.75 -43.11
C TYR A 784 -20.99 3.98 -43.09
N LEU A 785 -22.27 3.85 -42.69
CA LEU A 785 -23.18 5.00 -42.59
C LEU A 785 -22.62 6.09 -41.67
N ASP A 786 -22.00 5.71 -40.55
CA ASP A 786 -21.39 6.67 -39.61
C ASP A 786 -20.23 7.47 -40.24
N LEU A 787 -19.61 6.96 -41.31
CA LEU A 787 -18.51 7.61 -42.03
C LEU A 787 -18.99 8.50 -43.20
N THR A 788 -20.30 8.50 -43.49
CA THR A 788 -20.90 9.27 -44.61
C THR A 788 -21.25 10.71 -44.24
N ALA A 789 -20.80 11.21 -43.08
CA ALA A 789 -20.99 12.62 -42.73
C ALA A 789 -20.47 13.54 -43.85
N HIS A 790 -21.35 14.43 -44.33
CA HIS A 790 -21.15 15.33 -45.49
C HIS A 790 -21.10 14.65 -46.88
N HIS A 791 -21.45 13.36 -46.96
CA HIS A 791 -21.61 12.60 -48.21
C HIS A 791 -23.00 11.96 -48.30
N GLN A 792 -24.03 12.81 -48.36
CA GLN A 792 -25.42 12.36 -48.38
C GLN A 792 -25.73 11.44 -49.58
N ASP A 793 -25.08 11.67 -50.72
CA ASP A 793 -25.18 10.83 -51.91
C ASP A 793 -24.75 9.37 -51.65
N ILE A 794 -23.68 9.18 -50.88
CA ILE A 794 -23.18 7.85 -50.51
C ILE A 794 -24.10 7.23 -49.46
N TYR A 795 -24.54 8.01 -48.47
CA TYR A 795 -25.52 7.58 -47.47
C TYR A 795 -26.77 7.02 -48.15
N ASP A 796 -27.42 7.81 -49.01
CA ASP A 796 -28.66 7.42 -49.71
C ASP A 796 -28.46 6.17 -50.59
N SER A 797 -27.28 6.03 -51.19
CA SER A 797 -26.91 4.85 -51.96
C SER A 797 -26.81 3.59 -51.10
N ILE A 798 -26.18 3.67 -49.92
CA ILE A 798 -26.11 2.54 -48.96
C ILE A 798 -27.53 2.16 -48.48
N ILE A 799 -28.36 3.14 -48.15
CA ILE A 799 -29.75 2.93 -47.74
C ILE A 799 -30.53 2.20 -48.81
N ARG A 800 -30.40 2.64 -50.07
CA ARG A 800 -31.04 1.98 -51.23
C ARG A 800 -30.63 0.51 -51.32
N VAL A 801 -29.36 0.18 -51.09
CA VAL A 801 -28.86 -1.20 -51.10
C VAL A 801 -29.47 -2.04 -49.96
N ILE A 802 -29.52 -1.51 -48.74
CA ILE A 802 -30.10 -2.21 -47.58
C ILE A 802 -31.58 -2.54 -47.83
N TYR A 803 -32.36 -1.60 -48.35
CA TYR A 803 -33.81 -1.77 -48.53
C TYR A 803 -34.21 -2.48 -49.83
N SER A 804 -33.40 -2.43 -50.89
CA SER A 804 -33.65 -3.16 -52.14
C SER A 804 -33.30 -4.64 -52.05
N SER A 805 -32.32 -5.01 -51.22
CA SER A 805 -31.91 -6.41 -51.02
C SER A 805 -32.84 -7.12 -50.03
N LYS A 806 -33.67 -8.05 -50.51
CA LYS A 806 -34.62 -8.82 -49.69
C LYS A 806 -33.95 -9.49 -48.47
N SER A 807 -32.75 -10.06 -48.66
CA SER A 807 -32.00 -10.72 -47.60
C SER A 807 -31.48 -9.76 -46.53
N LEU A 808 -31.01 -8.56 -46.92
CA LEU A 808 -30.52 -7.57 -45.96
C LEU A 808 -31.67 -6.97 -45.15
N LYS A 809 -32.80 -6.67 -45.82
CA LYS A 809 -34.00 -6.18 -45.17
C LYS A 809 -34.57 -7.18 -44.17
N ALA A 810 -34.62 -8.48 -44.53
CA ALA A 810 -35.05 -9.53 -43.61
C ALA A 810 -34.13 -9.62 -42.39
N GLN A 811 -32.81 -9.57 -42.60
CA GLN A 811 -31.83 -9.61 -41.51
C GLN A 811 -31.94 -8.40 -40.59
N LEU A 812 -32.15 -7.19 -41.14
CA LEU A 812 -32.35 -5.96 -40.37
C LEU A 812 -33.54 -6.08 -39.40
N ILE A 813 -34.65 -6.65 -39.88
CA ILE A 813 -35.86 -6.88 -39.07
C ILE A 813 -35.61 -7.96 -38.01
N ASN A 814 -34.98 -9.08 -38.38
CA ASN A 814 -34.70 -10.19 -37.47
C ASN A 814 -33.78 -9.77 -36.31
N ASP A 815 -32.73 -9.01 -36.62
CA ASP A 815 -31.76 -8.53 -35.63
C ASP A 815 -32.28 -7.31 -34.84
N LYS A 816 -33.50 -6.83 -35.16
CA LYS A 816 -34.13 -5.63 -34.57
C LYS A 816 -33.27 -4.37 -34.67
N LEU A 817 -32.47 -4.28 -35.73
CA LEU A 817 -31.56 -3.16 -35.96
C LEU A 817 -32.29 -1.99 -36.64
N LYS A 818 -31.94 -0.76 -36.25
CA LYS A 818 -32.48 0.46 -36.87
C LYS A 818 -31.40 1.15 -37.70
N VAL A 819 -31.79 1.59 -38.89
CA VAL A 819 -30.93 2.38 -39.76
C VAL A 819 -31.00 3.85 -39.31
N PRO A 820 -29.88 4.49 -38.92
CA PRO A 820 -29.89 5.88 -38.46
C PRO A 820 -30.23 6.82 -39.61
N SER A 821 -31.01 7.88 -39.35
CA SER A 821 -31.24 8.95 -40.34
C SER A 821 -29.96 9.73 -40.62
N TYR A 822 -29.86 10.39 -41.79
CA TYR A 822 -28.70 11.21 -42.12
C TYR A 822 -28.45 12.34 -41.09
N GLN A 823 -29.53 12.96 -40.60
CA GLN A 823 -29.45 13.92 -39.49
C GLN A 823 -28.79 13.29 -38.26
N LYS A 824 -29.18 12.06 -37.90
CA LYS A 824 -28.61 11.36 -36.74
C LYS A 824 -27.14 11.01 -36.96
N VAL A 825 -26.75 10.65 -38.17
CA VAL A 825 -25.33 10.43 -38.56
C VAL A 825 -24.52 11.71 -38.34
N LEU A 826 -24.98 12.86 -38.86
CA LEU A 826 -24.31 14.15 -38.66
C LEU A 826 -24.22 14.55 -37.18
N GLN A 827 -25.31 14.39 -36.43
CA GLN A 827 -25.33 14.67 -34.99
C GLN A 827 -24.35 13.78 -34.21
N ASN A 828 -24.31 12.48 -34.52
CA ASN A 828 -23.38 11.55 -33.88
C ASN A 828 -21.92 11.85 -34.28
N TRP A 829 -21.68 12.22 -35.54
CA TRP A 829 -20.35 12.58 -36.04
C TRP A 829 -19.73 13.76 -35.28
N TYR A 830 -20.54 14.74 -34.89
CA TYR A 830 -20.10 15.92 -34.12
C TYR A 830 -20.39 15.84 -32.62
N ASN A 831 -20.75 14.67 -32.11
CA ASN A 831 -20.87 14.46 -30.67
C ASN A 831 -19.47 14.21 -30.06
N PRO A 832 -19.08 14.85 -28.94
CA PRO A 832 -17.81 14.58 -28.27
C PRO A 832 -17.67 13.12 -27.80
N SER A 833 -18.80 12.50 -27.42
CA SER A 833 -18.90 11.12 -26.93
C SER A 833 -20.13 10.47 -27.56
N PRO A 834 -20.10 10.12 -28.86
CA PRO A 834 -21.21 9.43 -29.48
C PRO A 834 -21.42 8.13 -28.71
N GLY A 835 -22.61 7.93 -28.15
CA GLY A 835 -22.97 6.65 -27.55
C GLY A 835 -22.66 5.53 -28.54
N GLN A 836 -22.10 4.41 -28.07
CA GLN A 836 -21.81 3.29 -28.96
C GLN A 836 -23.10 2.84 -29.67
N PRO A 837 -23.09 2.73 -31.01
CA PRO A 837 -24.26 2.23 -31.74
C PRO A 837 -24.69 0.87 -31.19
N GLU A 838 -26.00 0.62 -31.04
CA GLU A 838 -26.53 -0.62 -30.42
C GLU A 838 -25.97 -1.90 -31.07
N TYR A 839 -25.75 -1.90 -32.39
CA TYR A 839 -25.14 -3.02 -33.11
C TYR A 839 -23.69 -3.31 -32.69
N SER A 840 -22.95 -2.29 -32.24
CA SER A 840 -21.56 -2.43 -31.79
C SER A 840 -21.46 -2.94 -30.35
N LYS A 841 -22.50 -2.71 -29.53
CA LYS A 841 -22.63 -3.28 -28.18
C LYS A 841 -22.95 -4.76 -28.24
N GLN A 842 -23.97 -5.16 -29.02
CA GLN A 842 -24.31 -6.58 -29.22
C GLN A 842 -23.11 -7.39 -29.73
N PHE A 843 -22.31 -6.80 -30.64
CA PHE A 843 -21.09 -7.43 -31.16
C PHE A 843 -19.98 -7.63 -30.10
N ARG A 844 -19.87 -6.73 -29.12
CA ARG A 844 -18.93 -6.89 -28.00
C ARG A 844 -19.48 -7.84 -26.95
N GLU A 845 -20.78 -7.80 -26.68
CA GLU A 845 -21.45 -8.64 -25.69
C GLU A 845 -21.42 -10.13 -26.07
N GLU A 846 -21.59 -10.48 -27.36
CA GLU A 846 -21.35 -11.85 -27.87
C GLU A 846 -19.91 -12.34 -27.61
N ILE A 847 -18.94 -11.43 -27.55
CA ILE A 847 -17.52 -11.72 -27.28
C ILE A 847 -17.21 -11.65 -25.77
N GLN A 848 -17.99 -10.90 -25.00
CA GLN A 848 -17.74 -10.57 -23.58
C GLN A 848 -18.59 -11.39 -22.59
N GLY A 849 -19.59 -12.16 -23.04
CA GLY A 849 -20.47 -12.98 -22.19
C GLY A 849 -19.82 -14.08 -21.34
N LEU A 850 -18.49 -14.09 -21.21
CA LEU A 850 -17.70 -15.00 -20.37
C LEU A 850 -17.03 -14.29 -19.17
N GLN A 851 -17.35 -13.02 -18.88
CA GLN A 851 -16.62 -12.23 -17.89
C GLN A 851 -17.56 -11.45 -16.95
N VAL A 852 -18.04 -12.14 -15.91
CA VAL A 852 -18.46 -11.47 -14.67
C VAL A 852 -17.76 -12.18 -13.51
N GLU A 853 -16.84 -11.47 -12.84
CA GLU A 853 -16.82 -11.28 -11.38
C GLU A 853 -15.59 -10.48 -10.94
N HIS A 854 -15.89 -9.47 -10.11
CA HIS A 854 -15.04 -8.64 -9.23
C HIS A 854 -14.01 -7.67 -9.84
N ASP A 855 -14.47 -6.42 -10.00
CA ASP A 855 -13.70 -5.20 -9.67
C ASP A 855 -13.31 -5.24 -8.17
N MET A 856 -12.20 -4.71 -7.65
CA MET A 856 -11.26 -3.67 -8.06
C MET A 856 -9.97 -3.86 -7.22
N VAL A 857 -8.79 -3.81 -7.84
CA VAL A 857 -7.62 -3.07 -7.29
C VAL A 857 -6.90 -2.46 -8.50
N GLN A 858 -7.10 -1.16 -8.71
CA GLN A 858 -6.27 -0.38 -9.61
C GLN A 858 -4.99 -0.02 -8.86
N TYR A 859 -3.88 -0.66 -9.19
CA TYR A 859 -2.57 -0.13 -8.81
C TYR A 859 -2.27 1.11 -9.66
N GLY A 860 -1.97 2.24 -9.02
CA GLY A 860 -1.39 3.43 -9.68
C GLY A 860 -2.34 4.58 -10.01
N VAL A 861 -3.57 4.60 -9.52
CA VAL A 861 -4.13 5.89 -9.06
C VAL A 861 -3.59 6.02 -7.65
N ILE A 862 -2.98 7.14 -7.25
CA ILE A 862 -2.66 7.32 -5.83
C ILE A 862 -4.01 7.54 -5.14
N ASP A 863 -4.65 6.43 -4.75
CA ASP A 863 -5.84 6.49 -3.95
C ASP A 863 -5.44 7.13 -2.62
N PRO A 864 -6.32 7.80 -1.90
CA PRO A 864 -5.96 8.35 -0.60
C PRO A 864 -5.44 7.30 0.40
N ILE A 865 -5.79 6.03 0.17
CA ILE A 865 -5.26 4.85 0.85
C ILE A 865 -3.80 4.55 0.44
N ASP A 866 -3.39 4.86 -0.79
CA ASP A 866 -2.00 4.70 -1.25
C ASP A 866 -1.05 5.75 -0.67
N TYR A 867 -1.53 6.94 -0.28
CA TYR A 867 -0.72 7.87 0.54
C TYR A 867 -0.41 7.25 1.91
N ILE A 868 -1.35 6.48 2.46
CA ILE A 868 -1.19 5.77 3.72
C ILE A 868 -0.26 4.57 3.55
N PHE A 869 -0.45 3.75 2.51
CA PHE A 869 0.47 2.64 2.20
C PHE A 869 1.87 3.12 1.79
N GLY A 870 1.98 4.25 1.08
CA GLY A 870 3.23 4.90 0.73
C GLY A 870 3.99 5.37 1.98
N ALA A 871 3.32 6.05 2.90
CA ALA A 871 3.91 6.43 4.19
C ALA A 871 4.32 5.19 5.01
N MET A 872 3.53 4.11 4.98
CA MET A 872 3.90 2.84 5.63
C MET A 872 5.05 2.11 4.91
N SER A 873 5.23 2.31 3.60
CA SER A 873 6.33 1.71 2.83
C SER A 873 7.69 2.37 3.10
N MET A 874 7.72 3.53 3.77
CA MET A 874 8.94 4.21 4.22
C MET A 874 9.39 3.79 5.64
N ILE A 875 8.61 2.94 6.31
CA ILE A 875 8.99 2.33 7.59
C ILE A 875 10.40 1.67 7.55
N PRO A 876 10.81 1.00 6.45
CA PRO A 876 12.18 0.52 6.25
C PRO A 876 13.25 1.63 6.28
N ASP A 877 12.95 2.79 5.69
CA ASP A 877 13.89 3.91 5.54
C ASP A 877 14.11 4.66 6.87
N PHE A 878 13.21 4.53 7.85
CA PHE A 878 13.40 5.10 9.20
C PHE A 878 14.51 4.43 10.02
N LEU A 879 15.09 3.34 9.50
CA LEU A 879 16.32 2.74 10.04
C LEU A 879 17.59 3.42 9.52
N SER A 880 17.48 4.31 8.53
CA SER A 880 18.57 5.18 8.10
C SER A 880 18.89 6.21 9.19
N PRO A 881 20.15 6.35 9.61
CA PRO A 881 20.57 7.33 10.62
C PRO A 881 20.15 8.78 10.26
N VAL A 882 20.06 9.10 8.96
CA VAL A 882 19.67 10.43 8.46
C VAL A 882 18.22 10.75 8.77
N TYR A 883 17.30 9.81 8.55
CA TYR A 883 15.86 9.98 8.83
C TYR A 883 15.54 9.83 10.32
N PHE A 884 16.30 9.00 11.05
CA PHE A 884 16.20 8.91 12.50
C PHE A 884 16.54 10.23 13.19
N ASN A 885 17.56 10.95 12.69
CA ASN A 885 17.94 12.27 13.19
C ASN A 885 16.95 13.39 12.79
N PHE A 886 16.23 13.24 11.67
CA PHE A 886 15.21 14.19 11.21
C PHE A 886 13.87 14.05 11.95
N GLY A 887 13.66 12.95 12.69
CA GLY A 887 12.43 12.65 13.41
C GLY A 887 11.42 11.88 12.55
N TYR A 888 11.09 10.66 12.97
CA TYR A 888 10.17 9.78 12.23
C TYR A 888 8.75 10.37 12.12
N ASN A 889 8.24 10.98 13.20
CA ASN A 889 6.94 11.65 13.22
C ASN A 889 6.87 12.80 12.22
N ARG A 890 7.91 13.65 12.17
CA ARG A 890 8.02 14.78 11.23
C ARG A 890 8.03 14.32 9.78
N SER A 891 8.79 13.26 9.49
CA SER A 891 8.87 12.67 8.14
C SER A 891 7.52 12.17 7.65
N ILE A 892 6.81 11.40 8.47
CA ILE A 892 5.50 10.83 8.11
C ILE A 892 4.46 11.94 7.92
N GLN A 893 4.49 12.96 8.77
CA GLN A 893 3.60 14.10 8.67
C GLN A 893 3.84 14.95 7.42
N LEU A 894 5.09 15.07 6.93
CA LEU A 894 5.37 15.71 5.64
C LEU A 894 4.71 14.97 4.47
N PHE A 895 4.72 13.63 4.48
CA PHE A 895 4.05 12.83 3.44
C PHE A 895 2.52 12.88 3.55
N LEU A 896 2.00 12.89 4.77
CA LEU A 896 0.56 12.96 5.04
C LEU A 896 0.04 14.40 5.21
N LYS A 897 0.83 15.42 4.87
CA LYS A 897 0.55 16.85 5.10
C LYS A 897 -0.88 17.24 4.68
N ASN A 898 -1.25 16.91 3.45
CA ASN A 898 -2.57 17.24 2.89
C ASN A 898 -3.74 16.49 3.58
N ARG A 899 -3.45 15.43 4.33
CA ARG A 899 -4.43 14.59 5.04
C ARG A 899 -4.53 14.90 6.52
N ILE A 900 -3.52 15.51 7.11
CA ILE A 900 -3.51 15.90 8.53
C ILE A 900 -3.77 17.40 8.75
N SER A 901 -3.71 18.20 7.68
CA SER A 901 -3.89 19.66 7.74
C SER A 901 -5.21 20.12 8.35
N TRP A 902 -6.26 19.29 8.29
CA TRP A 902 -7.56 19.60 8.90
C TRP A 902 -7.46 19.83 10.42
N VAL A 903 -6.46 19.26 11.09
CA VAL A 903 -6.22 19.51 12.52
C VAL A 903 -5.83 20.96 12.73
N VAL A 904 -4.87 21.48 11.94
CA VAL A 904 -4.45 22.88 12.03
C VAL A 904 -5.62 23.81 11.65
N ASP A 905 -6.39 23.46 10.63
CA ASP A 905 -7.57 24.24 10.23
C ASP A 905 -8.65 24.28 11.32
N LEU A 906 -8.84 23.19 12.09
CA LEU A 906 -9.75 23.17 13.24
C LEU A 906 -9.30 24.17 14.32
N PHE A 907 -8.00 24.21 14.64
CA PHE A 907 -7.48 25.13 15.65
C PHE A 907 -7.55 26.59 15.19
N CYS A 908 -7.21 26.86 13.93
CA CYS A 908 -7.35 28.20 13.32
C CYS A 908 -8.81 28.65 13.28
N ALA A 909 -9.72 27.78 12.82
CA ALA A 909 -11.13 28.10 12.71
C ALA A 909 -11.79 28.31 14.08
N SER A 910 -11.34 27.62 15.14
CA SER A 910 -11.99 27.70 16.45
C SER A 910 -11.44 28.81 17.35
N ASN A 911 -10.22 29.31 17.10
CA ASN A 911 -9.55 30.23 18.03
C ASN A 911 -8.97 31.51 17.37
N ASP A 912 -9.24 31.73 16.07
CA ASP A 912 -8.88 32.96 15.33
C ASP A 912 -7.37 33.32 15.35
N PHE A 913 -6.48 32.32 15.29
CA PHE A 913 -5.04 32.53 15.23
C PHE A 913 -4.50 32.63 13.79
N LEU A 914 -3.46 33.46 13.60
CA LEU A 914 -2.83 33.74 12.30
C LEU A 914 -1.38 33.21 12.18
N THR A 915 -0.74 32.80 13.28
CA THR A 915 0.68 32.41 13.29
C THR A 915 0.92 30.97 13.76
N SER A 916 1.87 30.28 13.15
CA SER A 916 2.21 28.87 13.47
C SER A 916 2.72 28.68 14.89
N GLY A 917 3.46 29.66 15.45
CA GLY A 917 3.99 29.59 16.82
C GLY A 917 2.89 29.64 17.90
N GLN A 918 1.81 30.38 17.67
CA GLN A 918 0.66 30.41 18.60
C GLN A 918 -0.10 29.07 18.61
N ILE A 919 -0.19 28.43 17.44
CA ILE A 919 -0.86 27.13 17.27
C ILE A 919 -0.06 26.02 17.95
N ASP A 920 1.27 26.05 17.88
CA ASP A 920 2.14 25.04 18.47
C ASP A 920 1.98 24.91 19.99
N GLY A 921 1.98 26.05 20.70
CA GLY A 921 1.77 26.09 22.15
C GLY A 921 0.39 25.58 22.60
N LEU A 922 -0.61 25.60 21.72
CA LEU A 922 -1.96 25.08 21.99
C LEU A 922 -2.08 23.60 21.63
N ILE A 923 -1.61 23.20 20.45
CA ILE A 923 -1.61 21.79 20.02
C ILE A 923 -0.87 20.93 21.04
N ALA A 924 0.26 21.41 21.57
CA ALA A 924 1.03 20.75 22.62
C ALA A 924 0.21 20.41 23.88
N LYS A 925 -0.84 21.18 24.19
CA LYS A 925 -1.74 20.99 25.35
C LYS A 925 -2.94 20.08 25.04
N THR A 926 -3.09 19.60 23.81
CA THR A 926 -4.27 18.83 23.37
C THR A 926 -3.94 17.37 23.06
N ALA A 927 -4.98 16.60 22.71
CA ALA A 927 -4.83 15.25 22.18
C ALA A 927 -4.01 15.17 20.88
N TYR A 928 -3.79 16.31 20.20
CA TYR A 928 -3.05 16.42 18.94
C TYR A 928 -1.58 16.81 19.10
N ARG A 929 -1.01 16.79 20.32
CA ARG A 929 0.40 17.16 20.59
C ARG A 929 1.48 16.49 19.74
N PHE A 930 1.12 15.43 19.02
CA PHE A 930 2.01 14.72 18.09
C PHE A 930 2.05 15.36 16.70
N ILE A 931 1.14 16.29 16.39
CA ILE A 931 1.08 17.03 15.12
C ILE A 931 2.00 18.25 15.21
N GLU A 932 2.88 18.41 14.22
CA GLU A 932 3.77 19.55 14.08
C GLU A 932 3.11 20.60 13.16
N PRO A 933 2.67 21.76 13.70
CA PRO A 933 1.91 22.74 12.93
C PRO A 933 2.75 23.50 11.91
N ASP A 934 4.07 23.59 12.09
CA ASP A 934 5.00 24.22 11.13
C ASP A 934 5.04 23.51 9.76
N LEU A 935 4.65 22.23 9.72
CA LEU A 935 4.55 21.47 8.47
C LEU A 935 3.31 21.81 7.65
N ASN A 936 2.29 22.45 8.23
CA ASN A 936 0.96 22.62 7.64
C ASN A 936 0.61 24.10 7.41
N VAL A 937 -0.03 24.40 6.29
CA VAL A 937 -0.50 25.78 5.98
C VAL A 937 -1.98 25.89 6.41
N PRO A 938 -2.35 26.88 7.24
CA PRO A 938 -3.75 27.14 7.60
C PRO A 938 -4.65 27.32 6.38
N GLY A 939 -5.84 26.72 6.42
CA GLY A 939 -6.85 26.74 5.36
C GLY A 939 -6.66 25.70 4.25
N SER A 940 -5.67 24.82 4.35
CA SER A 940 -5.31 23.90 3.26
C SER A 940 -6.21 22.66 3.14
N SER A 941 -7.03 22.34 4.14
CA SER A 941 -7.90 21.15 4.11
C SER A 941 -9.19 21.35 3.31
N GLY A 942 -9.62 22.59 3.08
CA GLY A 942 -10.87 22.93 2.37
C GLY A 942 -12.15 22.44 3.05
N ALA A 943 -12.09 21.98 4.30
CA ALA A 943 -13.22 21.43 5.04
C ALA A 943 -14.05 22.53 5.71
N ASN A 944 -15.38 22.37 5.74
CA ASN A 944 -16.27 23.24 6.51
C ASN A 944 -16.20 22.93 8.02
N VAL A 945 -16.66 23.88 8.85
CA VAL A 945 -16.59 23.81 10.32
C VAL A 945 -17.27 22.54 10.87
N THR A 946 -18.40 22.16 10.28
CA THR A 946 -19.14 20.94 10.67
C THR A 946 -18.31 19.67 10.43
N THR A 947 -17.66 19.57 9.28
CA THR A 947 -16.76 18.46 8.94
C THR A 947 -15.58 18.40 9.90
N LEU A 948 -14.99 19.55 10.26
CA LEU A 948 -13.88 19.63 11.21
C LEU A 948 -14.28 19.14 12.62
N TYR A 949 -15.46 19.53 13.12
CA TYR A 949 -15.95 19.06 14.42
C TYR A 949 -16.26 17.57 14.44
N VAL A 950 -16.86 17.03 13.38
CA VAL A 950 -17.15 15.59 13.34
C VAL A 950 -15.87 14.76 13.25
N ARG A 951 -14.88 15.18 12.45
CA ARG A 951 -13.55 14.55 12.44
C ARG A 951 -12.91 14.58 13.83
N HIS A 952 -13.00 15.72 14.51
CA HIS A 952 -12.50 15.89 15.87
C HIS A 952 -13.18 14.93 16.87
N TRP A 953 -14.51 14.83 16.87
CA TRP A 953 -15.24 13.94 17.77
C TRP A 953 -14.97 12.47 17.49
N LEU A 954 -14.84 12.07 16.23
CA LEU A 954 -14.44 10.71 15.85
C LEU A 954 -13.00 10.40 16.32
N PHE A 955 -12.09 11.36 16.22
CA PHE A 955 -10.74 11.20 16.77
C PHE A 955 -10.75 11.08 18.29
N LEU A 956 -11.56 11.88 19.00
CA LEU A 956 -11.73 11.75 20.45
C LEU A 956 -12.34 10.40 20.85
N ALA A 957 -13.32 9.91 20.08
CA ALA A 957 -13.89 8.58 20.27
C ALA A 957 -12.83 7.48 20.08
N TYR A 958 -11.99 7.60 19.05
CA TYR A 958 -10.84 6.71 18.89
C TYR A 958 -9.88 6.81 20.09
N MET A 959 -9.52 8.01 20.53
CA MET A 959 -8.64 8.22 21.68
C MET A 959 -9.21 7.64 22.97
N ALA A 960 -10.54 7.58 23.11
CA ALA A 960 -11.23 6.95 24.23
C ALA A 960 -11.19 5.41 24.18
N VAL A 961 -11.18 4.81 22.98
CA VAL A 961 -11.21 3.35 22.76
C VAL A 961 -9.81 2.76 22.50
N ARG A 962 -8.82 3.60 22.18
CA ARG A 962 -7.46 3.20 21.81
C ARG A 962 -6.81 2.33 22.89
N PRO A 963 -6.37 1.10 22.56
CA PRO A 963 -5.59 0.29 23.48
C PRO A 963 -4.21 0.94 23.66
N PHE A 964 -3.95 1.48 24.86
CA PHE A 964 -2.62 1.97 25.19
C PHE A 964 -1.65 0.77 25.23
N PRO A 965 -0.54 0.78 24.47
CA PRO A 965 0.52 -0.20 24.68
C PRO A 965 1.08 0.05 26.09
N ARG A 966 0.62 -0.75 27.06
CA ARG A 966 1.07 -0.73 28.46
C ARG A 966 2.44 -1.40 28.54
N MET A 967 3.45 -0.84 27.88
CA MET A 967 4.84 -1.17 28.21
C MET A 967 5.18 -0.46 29.52
N GLY A 968 4.97 -1.18 30.62
CA GLY A 968 5.14 -0.69 31.99
C GLY A 968 3.81 -0.56 32.74
N SER A 969 3.85 -0.91 34.02
CA SER A 969 2.70 -0.72 34.92
C SER A 969 2.31 0.77 34.95
N PRO A 970 1.05 1.16 34.65
CA PRO A 970 0.59 2.54 34.76
C PRO A 970 0.72 3.08 36.20
N LEU A 971 0.84 2.19 37.18
CA LEU A 971 1.11 2.52 38.57
C LEU A 971 2.56 2.99 38.75
N LEU A 972 3.52 2.38 38.05
CA LEU A 972 4.94 2.75 38.09
C LEU A 972 5.20 4.09 37.42
N SER A 973 4.58 4.34 36.26
CA SER A 973 4.69 5.63 35.54
C SER A 973 4.08 6.78 36.35
N ARG A 974 2.93 6.56 37.00
CA ARG A 974 2.35 7.55 37.94
C ARG A 974 3.23 7.77 39.16
N LEU A 975 3.87 6.72 39.69
CA LEU A 975 4.83 6.82 40.80
C LEU A 975 6.03 7.68 40.42
N VAL A 976 6.62 7.45 39.24
CA VAL A 976 7.76 8.23 38.74
C VAL A 976 7.38 9.69 38.52
N VAL A 977 6.22 9.96 37.92
CA VAL A 977 5.74 11.35 37.73
C VAL A 977 5.44 12.03 39.06
N ALA A 978 4.82 11.33 40.02
CA ALA A 978 4.57 11.87 41.35
C ALA A 978 5.87 12.17 42.10
N ILE A 979 6.86 11.28 42.03
CA ILE A 979 8.19 11.49 42.65
C ILE A 979 8.92 12.66 41.97
N ASN A 980 8.89 12.75 40.63
CA ASN A 980 9.49 13.86 39.90
C ASN A 980 8.83 15.21 40.26
N ASN A 981 7.51 15.23 40.39
CA ASN A 981 6.78 16.44 40.78
C ASN A 981 7.06 16.81 42.25
N ILE A 982 7.13 15.84 43.16
CA ILE A 982 7.49 16.10 44.56
C ILE A 982 8.92 16.62 44.66
N GLN A 983 9.88 16.05 43.91
CA GLN A 983 11.25 16.54 43.87
C GLN A 983 11.30 17.97 43.32
N PHE A 984 10.61 18.23 42.21
CA PHE A 984 10.51 19.55 41.62
C PHE A 984 9.87 20.57 42.57
N ILE A 985 8.82 20.20 43.31
CA ILE A 985 8.20 21.07 44.32
C ILE A 985 9.14 21.28 45.51
N ALA A 986 9.83 20.23 45.97
CA ALA A 986 10.68 20.27 47.15
C ALA A 986 11.97 21.07 46.94
N ASN A 987 12.55 21.06 45.73
CA ASN A 987 13.84 21.72 45.48
C ASN A 987 14.06 22.23 44.03
N CYS A 988 13.01 22.33 43.21
CA CYS A 988 13.06 22.82 41.82
C CYS A 988 14.01 22.06 40.89
N LYS A 989 14.47 20.86 41.28
CA LYS A 989 15.44 20.08 40.49
C LYS A 989 14.71 19.12 39.57
N LEU A 990 14.91 19.28 38.26
CA LEU A 990 14.38 18.38 37.23
C LEU A 990 15.22 17.09 37.17
N LEU A 991 14.59 15.94 37.38
CA LEU A 991 15.20 14.63 37.12
C LEU A 991 15.20 14.36 35.61
N SER A 992 16.22 13.65 35.10
CA SER A 992 16.39 13.35 33.67
C SER A 992 15.11 12.78 33.07
N GLU A 993 14.61 13.40 32.00
CA GLU A 993 13.31 13.11 31.40
C GLU A 993 13.11 11.62 31.13
N TYR A 994 12.03 11.06 31.69
CA TYR A 994 11.49 9.78 31.23
C TYR A 994 10.86 10.01 29.86
N ARG A 995 11.65 9.92 28.78
CA ARG A 995 11.11 9.98 27.40
C ARG A 995 10.00 8.94 27.28
N HIS A 996 8.76 9.41 27.21
CA HIS A 996 7.64 8.58 26.81
C HIS A 996 7.90 8.18 25.36
N PHE A 997 8.40 6.96 25.16
CA PHE A 997 8.39 6.34 23.83
C PHE A 997 6.93 6.00 23.50
N SER A 998 6.11 7.01 23.19
CA SER A 998 4.83 6.79 22.52
C SER A 998 5.10 6.70 21.03
N PHE A 999 4.94 5.51 20.47
CA PHE A 999 4.90 5.32 19.04
C PHE A 999 3.58 5.93 18.55
N ASP A 1000 3.60 7.22 18.17
CA ASP A 1000 2.39 8.00 17.84
C ASP A 1000 1.91 7.81 16.37
N MET A 1001 2.51 6.83 15.68
CA MET A 1001 2.19 6.47 14.30
C MET A 1001 0.71 6.16 14.08
N ASP A 1002 0.10 5.41 14.98
CA ASP A 1002 -1.32 5.05 14.86
C ASP A 1002 -2.23 6.29 14.98
N LYS A 1003 -1.86 7.27 15.80
CA LYS A 1003 -2.59 8.54 15.91
C LYS A 1003 -2.49 9.36 14.63
N ILE A 1004 -1.30 9.43 14.02
CA ILE A 1004 -1.08 10.11 12.73
C ILE A 1004 -1.91 9.43 11.64
N LEU A 1005 -1.94 8.09 11.62
CA LEU A 1005 -2.72 7.31 10.65
C LEU A 1005 -4.22 7.52 10.82
N VAL A 1006 -4.75 7.50 12.05
CA VAL A 1006 -6.18 7.73 12.30
C VAL A 1006 -6.57 9.17 11.93
N VAL A 1007 -5.76 10.17 12.27
CA VAL A 1007 -5.99 11.56 11.83
C VAL A 1007 -6.03 11.65 10.30
N ALA A 1008 -5.13 10.96 9.60
CA ALA A 1008 -5.11 10.93 8.14
C ALA A 1008 -6.34 10.21 7.55
N LEU A 1009 -6.79 9.11 8.15
CA LEU A 1009 -8.01 8.39 7.74
C LEU A 1009 -9.28 9.22 7.94
N LEU A 1010 -9.36 9.99 9.03
CA LEU A 1010 -10.51 10.84 9.31
C LEU A 1010 -10.67 11.98 8.28
N SER A 1011 -9.63 12.28 7.49
CA SER A 1011 -9.75 13.22 6.37
C SER A 1011 -10.74 12.77 5.28
N PHE A 1012 -11.13 11.48 5.25
CA PHE A 1012 -12.16 10.97 4.34
C PHE A 1012 -13.59 11.29 4.75
N VAL A 1013 -13.80 11.67 6.00
CA VAL A 1013 -15.11 12.09 6.48
C VAL A 1013 -15.38 13.48 5.93
N ASN A 1014 -16.41 13.64 5.09
CA ASN A 1014 -16.84 14.93 4.56
C ASN A 1014 -18.35 15.09 4.71
N ILE A 1015 -18.78 16.17 5.35
CA ILE A 1015 -20.18 16.47 5.59
C ILE A 1015 -20.53 17.71 4.76
N PRO A 1016 -21.41 17.58 3.75
CA PRO A 1016 -21.68 18.66 2.82
C PRO A 1016 -22.37 19.87 3.46
N TRP A 1017 -22.97 19.72 4.65
CA TRP A 1017 -23.79 20.74 5.29
C TRP A 1017 -23.04 21.39 6.46
N ASN A 1018 -23.12 22.72 6.61
CA ASN A 1018 -22.38 23.46 7.64
C ASN A 1018 -23.25 23.94 8.82
N PHE A 1019 -24.04 23.04 9.41
CA PHE A 1019 -25.03 23.39 10.45
C PHE A 1019 -24.44 23.60 11.86
N LEU A 1020 -23.22 23.11 12.13
CA LEU A 1020 -22.54 23.27 13.43
C LEU A 1020 -21.73 24.57 13.54
N SER A 1021 -21.75 25.44 12.53
CA SER A 1021 -21.03 26.72 12.57
C SER A 1021 -21.33 27.58 13.81
N PRO A 1022 -22.56 27.62 14.37
CA PRO A 1022 -22.84 28.39 15.59
C PRO A 1022 -22.09 27.90 16.84
N LEU A 1023 -21.62 26.63 16.89
CA LEU A 1023 -20.86 26.12 18.04
C LEU A 1023 -19.54 26.85 18.27
N LYS A 1024 -18.98 27.51 17.24
CA LYS A 1024 -17.79 28.36 17.39
C LYS A 1024 -18.01 29.52 18.38
N LEU A 1025 -19.24 30.00 18.51
CA LEU A 1025 -19.61 31.09 19.42
C LEU A 1025 -19.80 30.62 20.87
N PHE A 1026 -19.82 29.30 21.10
CA PHE A 1026 -20.03 28.72 22.41
C PHE A 1026 -18.69 28.60 23.15
N ILE A 1027 -18.44 29.53 24.07
CA ILE A 1027 -17.23 29.57 24.90
C ILE A 1027 -17.63 29.22 26.34
N LEU A 1028 -17.04 28.17 26.89
CA LEU A 1028 -17.15 27.86 28.32
C LEU A 1028 -16.25 28.80 29.13
N PRO A 1029 -16.65 29.22 30.33
CA PRO A 1029 -15.80 30.05 31.19
C PRO A 1029 -14.48 29.32 31.48
N ASP A 1030 -13.37 30.05 31.44
CA ASP A 1030 -12.05 29.49 31.75
C ASP A 1030 -11.99 29.14 33.24
N ILE A 1031 -12.16 27.85 33.53
CA ILE A 1031 -12.11 27.31 34.89
C ILE A 1031 -10.73 27.54 35.50
N GLN A 1032 -9.66 27.62 34.69
CA GLN A 1032 -8.32 27.94 35.20
C GLN A 1032 -8.29 29.38 35.71
N VAL A 1033 -8.86 30.34 34.99
CA VAL A 1033 -8.98 31.73 35.46
C VAL A 1033 -9.87 31.82 36.71
N LEU A 1034 -10.94 31.02 36.80
CA LEU A 1034 -11.77 30.93 38.00
C LEU A 1034 -11.00 30.34 39.19
N VAL A 1035 -10.22 29.29 38.98
CA VAL A 1035 -9.37 28.66 39.99
C VAL A 1035 -8.21 29.56 40.38
N ASP A 1036 -7.62 30.29 39.45
CA ASP A 1036 -6.56 31.26 39.70
C ASP A 1036 -7.11 32.48 40.44
N LEU A 1037 -8.33 32.95 40.10
CA LEU A 1037 -9.04 33.99 40.86
C LEU A 1037 -9.38 33.52 42.27
N LEU A 1038 -9.86 32.29 42.44
CA LEU A 1038 -10.14 31.71 43.76
C LEU A 1038 -8.84 31.52 44.56
N SER A 1039 -7.78 31.03 43.93
CA SER A 1039 -6.47 30.82 44.55
C SER A 1039 -5.82 32.15 44.92
N HIS A 1040 -5.93 33.17 44.07
CA HIS A 1040 -5.49 34.54 44.33
C HIS A 1040 -6.33 35.19 45.43
N PHE A 1041 -7.65 35.01 45.42
CA PHE A 1041 -8.53 35.46 46.51
C PHE A 1041 -8.12 34.83 47.84
N PHE A 1042 -7.85 33.52 47.88
CA PHE A 1042 -7.34 32.85 49.09
C PHE A 1042 -5.94 33.31 49.50
N LEU A 1043 -5.04 33.58 48.55
CA LEU A 1043 -3.68 34.07 48.80
C LEU A 1043 -3.60 35.55 49.21
N VAL A 1044 -4.60 36.37 48.85
CA VAL A 1044 -4.70 37.79 49.25
C VAL A 1044 -5.49 37.96 50.56
N PHE A 1045 -6.37 37.02 50.89
CA PHE A 1045 -7.16 37.03 52.13
C PHE A 1045 -6.42 36.42 53.34
N ILE A 1046 -5.42 35.56 53.10
CA ILE A 1046 -4.41 35.12 54.08
C ILE A 1046 -3.31 36.18 54.15
#